data_AF-A0A662HPG8-F1
#
_entry.id   AF-A0A662HPG8-F1
#
_cell.length_a   1.000
_cell.length_b   1.000
_cell.length_c   1.000
_cell.angle_alpha   90.00
_cell.angle_beta   90.00
_cell.angle_gamma   90.00
#
_symmetry.space_group_name_H-M   'P 1'
#
loop_
_entity.id
_entity.type
_entity.pdbx_description
1 polymer ?
#
loop_
_entity_poly.entity_id
_entity_poly.type
_entity_poly.pdbx_seq_one_letter_code
_entity_poly.pdbx_strand_id
1 'polypeptide(L)'
;TINYSWFRRVLFLGTITFEDKLHPEGEILNDYIEYNNLLDFAWTKLYEGLGNLTRNNVINEINKGYGIINFAGHGNVNLWYFGSGGVFWDTDVDLLSNDNKLPIVATMACLTGDFADTDVCIGEKFLLKSDGGAIAYLGAADIAWGYVGDYITWGLAGEIDWRFVAAFKELEDAGTTPTPGLMHVKAITDYLAAHGRDWGLDWYTVVEYGTLLGDPSIQLTGTGTPPSPNAPPKLYGYVINDNGDLVTNVTVRLFLEDGTLFEEYFSSDGYYEFSDILPDTYEIIVYKDGVDRALRALYYPRVNLEINLSYVIVPPNTILLVVDDDEYNYVNYGVAPEEFITAIQDLGYNLYEFRESEKGNPTLSLLLSNNVSLVIWHVGTYYSYAVDAIDAENLIEFIKNGGRLLLEGEDIAYDHINDQFMSDVAHAEYLIDFVNSQTIVALKPLHPVFNGTEEILFNETPPTPDGVNATSGGVLIAKYAGTDYGCIVVYDGVALGENNGARVVYFSFPVHYLNAGQRTQLIRNAVKWLLTSYVYSSSTDANQYYPGSYVKITFTIRNGSDPLLNIPVYAKIFFPNGSLAGELNLVDDGTNGDEVPSDGIYTGKFYVEKEYPPGTYTAYIEANIPNYGIVKDQVSFNVVGEVTVSATLIDAYVENAKVIIKVSIACQGGIVEGAEYSINSSPPTAIPSPEDGAYDEPKEIVVVTIDGAQLSDGYYTVSIRGWSGQVYSQWLNISLRVRTLGPRYHIIALTLKPVGTYKASDLAKAIGSALTGVWKWDDEEQKFIVYIPGVSGSEKDFEIVMGVGYFIYLKSEAKWIEVGYP
;
A
#
# COMPACT_ATOMS: atom_id res chain seq x y z
N THR A 1 17.29 -54.74 -43.30
CA THR A 1 16.16 -53.84 -43.60
C THR A 1 15.77 -53.16 -42.32
N ILE A 2 15.85 -51.83 -42.27
CA ILE A 2 15.50 -51.03 -41.09
C ILE A 2 13.97 -50.87 -41.07
N ASN A 3 13.33 -51.20 -39.96
CA ASN A 3 11.87 -51.18 -39.80
C ASN A 3 11.37 -49.76 -39.44
N TYR A 4 10.51 -49.15 -40.26
CA TYR A 4 9.91 -47.83 -40.02
C TYR A 4 9.04 -47.75 -38.75
N SER A 5 8.68 -48.87 -38.12
CA SER A 5 7.83 -48.88 -36.93
C SER A 5 8.41 -48.12 -35.73
N TRP A 6 9.72 -47.84 -35.71
CA TRP A 6 10.39 -47.06 -34.66
C TRP A 6 10.97 -45.73 -35.16
N PHE A 7 11.35 -45.65 -36.44
CA PHE A 7 12.04 -44.47 -36.99
C PHE A 7 11.13 -43.23 -37.10
N ARG A 8 9.82 -43.41 -37.28
CA ARG A 8 8.84 -42.31 -37.23
C ARG A 8 8.23 -42.13 -35.84
N ARG A 9 9.05 -42.37 -34.80
CA ARG A 9 8.73 -42.07 -33.40
C ARG A 9 9.68 -41.00 -32.89
N VAL A 10 9.15 -40.06 -32.11
CA VAL A 10 9.93 -39.02 -31.43
C VAL A 10 9.77 -39.17 -29.92
N LEU A 11 10.87 -39.03 -29.19
CA LEU A 11 10.87 -38.91 -27.74
C LEU A 11 11.26 -37.47 -27.39
N PHE A 12 10.35 -36.74 -26.77
CA PHE A 12 10.57 -35.38 -26.29
C PHE A 12 10.81 -35.41 -24.78
N LEU A 13 11.90 -34.79 -24.35
CA LEU A 13 12.33 -34.66 -22.97
C LEU A 13 12.44 -33.17 -22.64
N GLY A 14 11.53 -32.63 -21.84
CA GLY A 14 11.42 -31.19 -21.58
C GLY A 14 11.43 -30.87 -20.09
N THR A 15 12.24 -29.90 -19.68
CA THR A 15 12.30 -29.42 -18.29
C THR A 15 11.66 -28.05 -18.13
N ILE A 16 11.32 -27.72 -16.87
CA ILE A 16 11.04 -26.36 -16.42
C ILE A 16 12.41 -25.69 -16.24
N THR A 17 12.93 -25.06 -17.30
CA THR A 17 14.38 -24.78 -17.39
C THR A 17 14.77 -23.59 -16.52
N PHE A 18 13.91 -22.57 -16.43
CA PHE A 18 14.13 -21.37 -15.62
C PHE A 18 13.08 -21.20 -14.52
N GLU A 19 12.64 -22.33 -13.93
CA GLU A 19 11.83 -22.42 -12.70
C GLU A 19 10.37 -21.92 -12.80
N ASP A 20 9.93 -21.46 -13.97
CA ASP A 20 8.54 -21.05 -14.23
C ASP A 20 7.68 -22.19 -14.79
N LYS A 21 6.73 -22.70 -13.98
CA LYS A 21 5.82 -23.80 -14.37
C LYS A 21 4.80 -23.40 -15.43
N LEU A 22 4.47 -22.11 -15.53
CA LEU A 22 3.55 -21.60 -16.53
C LEU A 22 4.25 -21.35 -17.85
N HIS A 23 5.57 -21.14 -17.85
CA HIS A 23 6.36 -21.01 -19.08
C HIS A 23 7.53 -21.99 -19.17
N PRO A 24 7.29 -23.32 -19.15
CA PRO A 24 8.33 -24.34 -19.08
C PRO A 24 9.07 -24.48 -20.42
N GLU A 25 10.24 -23.84 -20.54
CA GLU A 25 10.91 -23.62 -21.83
C GLU A 25 11.27 -24.91 -22.58
N GLY A 26 11.65 -25.95 -21.84
CA GLY A 26 11.99 -27.24 -22.43
C GLY A 26 10.78 -27.97 -22.98
N GLU A 27 9.61 -27.77 -22.38
CA GLU A 27 8.34 -28.32 -22.84
C GLU A 27 7.80 -27.52 -24.03
N ILE A 28 7.82 -26.18 -23.93
CA ILE A 28 7.45 -25.25 -25.01
C ILE A 28 8.25 -25.54 -26.27
N LEU A 29 9.57 -25.67 -26.17
CA LEU A 29 10.43 -25.95 -27.33
C LEU A 29 10.07 -27.29 -28.01
N ASN A 30 9.90 -28.34 -27.22
CA ASN A 30 9.53 -29.66 -27.72
C ASN A 30 8.12 -29.68 -28.34
N ASP A 31 7.17 -28.97 -27.73
CA ASP A 31 5.80 -28.87 -28.24
C ASP A 31 5.72 -28.04 -29.52
N TYR A 32 6.54 -26.99 -29.63
CA TYR A 32 6.70 -26.23 -30.85
C TYR A 32 7.18 -27.14 -32.00
N ILE A 33 8.18 -28.00 -31.76
CA ILE A 33 8.68 -28.97 -32.73
C ILE A 33 7.58 -29.97 -33.12
N GLU A 34 6.86 -30.51 -32.13
CA GLU A 34 5.77 -31.46 -32.36
C GLU A 34 4.68 -30.85 -33.25
N TYR A 35 4.14 -29.70 -32.84
CA TYR A 35 2.97 -29.09 -33.44
C TYR A 35 3.26 -28.49 -34.82
N ASN A 36 4.43 -27.85 -35.01
CA ASN A 36 4.73 -27.15 -36.26
C ASN A 36 5.46 -28.02 -37.28
N ASN A 37 6.17 -29.07 -36.86
CA ASN A 37 7.08 -29.79 -37.74
C ASN A 37 6.83 -31.30 -37.85
N LEU A 38 6.23 -31.95 -36.84
CA LEU A 38 6.21 -33.42 -36.73
C LEU A 38 4.82 -34.03 -36.44
N LEU A 39 3.72 -33.38 -36.81
CA LEU A 39 2.36 -33.91 -36.61
C LEU A 39 2.09 -35.29 -37.26
N ASP A 40 2.87 -35.68 -38.27
CA ASP A 40 2.78 -37.00 -38.92
C ASP A 40 3.65 -38.09 -38.25
N PHE A 41 4.31 -37.78 -37.13
CA PHE A 41 5.06 -38.73 -36.30
C PHE A 41 4.24 -39.20 -35.10
N ALA A 42 4.57 -40.40 -34.60
CA ALA A 42 4.13 -40.81 -33.27
C ALA A 42 5.09 -40.21 -32.23
N TRP A 43 4.58 -39.67 -31.13
CA TRP A 43 5.40 -39.04 -30.10
C TRP A 43 5.17 -39.63 -28.71
N THR A 44 6.20 -39.52 -27.88
CA THR A 44 6.15 -39.72 -26.43
C THR A 44 6.76 -38.47 -25.78
N LYS A 45 6.05 -37.85 -24.83
CA LYS A 45 6.54 -36.69 -24.07
C LYS A 45 6.83 -37.12 -22.64
N LEU A 46 8.07 -36.94 -22.20
CA LEU A 46 8.49 -37.08 -20.81
C LEU A 46 8.89 -35.68 -20.31
N TYR A 47 8.00 -35.04 -19.59
CA TYR A 47 8.09 -33.65 -19.18
C TYR A 47 8.17 -33.55 -17.66
N GLU A 48 8.91 -32.55 -17.19
CA GLU A 48 9.04 -32.27 -15.77
C GLU A 48 7.71 -31.82 -15.16
N GLY A 49 6.97 -30.93 -15.81
CA GLY A 49 5.65 -30.45 -15.38
C GLY A 49 4.59 -31.55 -15.34
N LEU A 50 4.77 -32.63 -16.10
CA LEU A 50 3.94 -33.85 -16.02
C LEU A 50 4.39 -34.82 -14.92
N GLY A 51 5.48 -34.55 -14.21
CA GLY A 51 6.06 -35.41 -13.17
C GLY A 51 6.55 -36.76 -13.69
N ASN A 52 6.73 -36.92 -15.01
CA ASN A 52 7.06 -38.19 -15.64
C ASN A 52 8.45 -38.23 -16.29
N LEU A 53 9.17 -37.10 -16.37
CA LEU A 53 10.58 -37.04 -16.75
C LEU A 53 11.46 -37.56 -15.61
N THR A 54 11.79 -38.84 -15.63
CA THR A 54 12.68 -39.46 -14.64
C THR A 54 13.75 -40.28 -15.33
N ARG A 55 14.93 -40.42 -14.69
CA ARG A 55 16.03 -41.27 -15.18
C ARG A 55 15.56 -42.64 -15.69
N ASN A 56 14.72 -43.32 -14.91
CA ASN A 56 14.22 -44.65 -15.27
C ASN A 56 13.25 -44.61 -16.46
N ASN A 57 12.34 -43.63 -16.52
CA ASN A 57 11.42 -43.49 -17.64
C ASN A 57 12.18 -43.20 -18.94
N VAL A 58 13.21 -42.34 -18.90
CA VAL A 58 14.05 -42.05 -20.06
C VAL A 58 14.77 -43.30 -20.56
N ILE A 59 15.47 -44.06 -19.69
CA ILE A 59 16.13 -45.32 -20.09
C ILE A 59 15.11 -46.29 -20.70
N ASN A 60 13.96 -46.46 -20.04
CA ASN A 60 12.92 -47.37 -20.49
C ASN A 60 12.34 -46.98 -21.86
N GLU A 61 12.11 -45.68 -22.09
CA GLU A 61 11.63 -45.19 -23.38
C GLU A 61 12.69 -45.39 -24.45
N ILE A 62 13.91 -44.90 -24.27
CA ILE A 62 14.98 -45.03 -25.28
C ILE A 62 15.13 -46.48 -25.76
N ASN A 63 15.06 -47.45 -24.83
CA ASN A 63 15.13 -48.88 -25.13
C ASN A 63 13.99 -49.42 -26.02
N LYS A 64 12.83 -48.74 -26.10
CA LYS A 64 11.76 -49.09 -27.05
C LYS A 64 12.13 -48.76 -28.49
N GLY A 65 12.97 -47.74 -28.70
CA GLY A 65 13.47 -47.27 -29.98
C GLY A 65 12.67 -46.12 -30.59
N TYR A 66 13.40 -45.09 -31.02
CA TYR A 66 12.94 -43.82 -31.58
C TYR A 66 13.83 -43.39 -32.74
N GLY A 67 13.29 -42.65 -33.71
CA GLY A 67 14.09 -42.06 -34.77
C GLY A 67 14.75 -40.75 -34.35
N ILE A 68 14.05 -39.98 -33.52
CA ILE A 68 14.52 -38.71 -32.97
C ILE A 68 14.31 -38.72 -31.46
N ILE A 69 15.32 -38.29 -30.72
CA ILE A 69 15.19 -37.90 -29.31
C ILE A 69 15.56 -36.42 -29.25
N ASN A 70 14.70 -35.61 -28.64
CA ASN A 70 15.02 -34.22 -28.33
C ASN A 70 15.01 -34.02 -26.82
N PHE A 71 16.06 -33.39 -26.28
CA PHE A 71 16.15 -32.99 -24.89
C PHE A 71 16.37 -31.49 -24.78
N ALA A 72 15.50 -30.81 -24.04
CA ALA A 72 15.60 -29.38 -23.79
C ALA A 72 15.62 -29.14 -22.28
N GLY A 73 16.73 -28.60 -21.77
CA GLY A 73 16.96 -28.34 -20.36
C GLY A 73 18.43 -28.08 -20.01
N HIS A 74 18.77 -28.17 -18.73
CA HIS A 74 20.16 -28.01 -18.30
C HIS A 74 21.01 -29.24 -18.60
N GLY A 75 22.29 -29.02 -18.91
CA GLY A 75 23.24 -30.09 -19.21
C GLY A 75 24.66 -29.77 -18.76
N ASN A 76 25.49 -30.79 -18.74
CA ASN A 76 26.94 -30.68 -18.58
C ASN A 76 27.62 -31.74 -19.45
N VAL A 77 28.95 -31.74 -19.49
CA VAL A 77 29.77 -32.68 -20.28
C VAL A 77 29.38 -34.15 -20.11
N ASN A 78 28.83 -34.53 -18.97
CA ASN A 78 28.48 -35.92 -18.63
C ASN A 78 27.02 -36.13 -18.18
N LEU A 79 26.12 -35.16 -18.36
CA LEU A 79 24.75 -35.28 -17.85
C LEU A 79 23.69 -34.48 -18.61
N TRP A 80 22.45 -34.96 -18.49
CA TRP A 80 21.21 -34.20 -18.68
C TRP A 80 20.51 -34.02 -17.33
N TYR A 81 20.17 -32.80 -16.98
CA TYR A 81 19.46 -32.47 -15.74
C TYR A 81 17.95 -32.49 -15.99
N PHE A 82 17.20 -33.22 -15.17
CA PHE A 82 15.74 -33.41 -15.31
C PHE A 82 14.95 -32.68 -14.22
N GLY A 83 15.54 -31.65 -13.61
CA GLY A 83 14.92 -30.94 -12.51
C GLY A 83 14.58 -31.86 -11.34
N SER A 84 13.33 -31.83 -10.89
CA SER A 84 12.81 -32.71 -9.83
C SER A 84 12.92 -34.21 -10.15
N GLY A 85 13.03 -34.57 -11.43
CA GLY A 85 13.21 -35.93 -11.94
C GLY A 85 14.61 -36.54 -11.76
N GLY A 86 15.56 -35.75 -11.29
CA GLY A 86 16.95 -36.15 -11.04
C GLY A 86 17.87 -35.87 -12.23
N VAL A 87 18.81 -36.78 -12.49
CA VAL A 87 19.87 -36.60 -13.48
C VAL A 87 20.03 -37.88 -14.30
N PHE A 88 20.17 -37.74 -15.62
CA PHE A 88 20.59 -38.81 -16.52
C PHE A 88 22.07 -38.63 -16.84
N TRP A 89 22.89 -39.57 -16.38
CA TRP A 89 24.34 -39.51 -16.51
C TRP A 89 24.82 -40.19 -17.79
N ASP A 90 26.04 -39.87 -18.18
CA ASP A 90 26.77 -40.58 -19.22
C ASP A 90 26.87 -42.10 -18.94
N THR A 91 27.02 -42.50 -17.68
CA THR A 91 26.97 -43.91 -17.25
C THR A 91 25.59 -44.58 -17.43
N ASP A 92 24.51 -43.80 -17.58
CA ASP A 92 23.18 -44.34 -17.90
C ASP A 92 23.07 -44.71 -19.38
N VAL A 93 23.90 -44.12 -20.24
CA VAL A 93 24.04 -44.53 -21.66
C VAL A 93 24.51 -45.99 -21.75
N ASP A 94 25.31 -46.47 -20.79
CA ASP A 94 25.75 -47.87 -20.73
C ASP A 94 24.60 -48.86 -20.48
N LEU A 95 23.49 -48.38 -19.91
CA LEU A 95 22.28 -49.17 -19.63
C LEU A 95 21.34 -49.27 -20.85
N LEU A 96 21.63 -48.55 -21.93
CA LEU A 96 20.82 -48.58 -23.14
C LEU A 96 20.97 -49.91 -23.89
N SER A 97 19.83 -50.46 -24.29
CA SER A 97 19.65 -51.72 -24.99
C SER A 97 18.68 -51.56 -26.18
N ASN A 98 18.74 -50.42 -26.87
CA ASN A 98 17.92 -50.12 -28.04
C ASN A 98 18.40 -50.81 -29.33
N ASP A 99 19.41 -51.69 -29.25
CA ASP A 99 19.97 -52.47 -30.36
C ASP A 99 20.30 -51.59 -31.58
N ASN A 100 19.80 -51.96 -32.77
CA ASN A 100 19.97 -51.20 -34.01
C ASN A 100 18.91 -50.09 -34.20
N LYS A 101 18.13 -49.73 -33.17
CA LYS A 101 17.14 -48.65 -33.21
C LYS A 101 17.80 -47.35 -32.74
N LEU A 102 18.73 -46.87 -33.54
CA LEU A 102 19.62 -45.76 -33.20
C LEU A 102 18.98 -44.42 -33.60
N PRO A 103 18.59 -43.57 -32.63
CA PRO A 103 18.03 -42.25 -32.89
C PRO A 103 19.10 -41.25 -33.34
N ILE A 104 18.63 -40.16 -33.95
CA ILE A 104 19.31 -38.86 -33.90
C ILE A 104 18.94 -38.22 -32.57
N VAL A 105 19.92 -37.76 -31.82
CA VAL A 105 19.69 -37.02 -30.58
C VAL A 105 19.99 -35.55 -30.83
N ALA A 106 19.08 -34.65 -30.48
CA ALA A 106 19.29 -33.21 -30.48
C ALA A 106 19.04 -32.68 -29.06
N THR A 107 19.89 -31.76 -28.60
CA THR A 107 19.81 -31.26 -27.24
C THR A 107 19.95 -29.74 -27.16
N MET A 108 18.94 -29.05 -26.62
CA MET A 108 19.06 -27.68 -26.12
C MET A 108 19.58 -27.77 -24.68
N ALA A 109 20.90 -27.89 -24.53
CA ALA A 109 21.59 -28.03 -23.25
C ALA A 109 23.07 -27.64 -23.34
N CYS A 110 23.65 -27.20 -22.21
CA CYS A 110 25.07 -26.83 -22.14
C CYS A 110 26.00 -28.05 -22.22
N LEU A 111 27.14 -27.89 -22.91
CA LEU A 111 28.32 -28.77 -22.88
C LEU A 111 28.11 -30.24 -23.29
N THR A 112 26.93 -30.64 -23.74
CA THR A 112 26.60 -32.06 -24.03
C THR A 112 27.38 -32.63 -25.24
N GLY A 113 27.95 -31.74 -26.06
CA GLY A 113 28.80 -32.05 -27.21
C GLY A 113 30.24 -31.54 -27.07
N ASP A 114 30.72 -31.24 -25.86
CA ASP A 114 32.09 -30.77 -25.61
C ASP A 114 33.12 -31.89 -25.83
N PHE A 115 33.48 -32.13 -27.09
CA PHE A 115 34.46 -33.16 -27.47
C PHE A 115 35.92 -32.70 -27.28
N ALA A 116 36.15 -31.44 -26.87
CA ALA A 116 37.47 -30.82 -26.85
C ALA A 116 38.08 -30.74 -25.44
N ASP A 117 37.26 -30.47 -24.42
CA ASP A 117 37.71 -30.19 -23.06
C ASP A 117 37.41 -31.32 -22.05
N THR A 118 36.84 -32.45 -22.50
CA THR A 118 36.70 -33.71 -21.72
C THR A 118 37.21 -34.93 -22.49
N ASP A 119 37.50 -36.04 -21.78
CA ASP A 119 37.96 -37.29 -22.39
C ASP A 119 36.89 -37.92 -23.30
N VAL A 120 35.63 -37.95 -22.83
CA VAL A 120 34.46 -38.41 -23.58
C VAL A 120 33.22 -37.68 -23.05
N CYS A 121 32.59 -36.83 -23.85
CA CYS A 121 31.33 -36.19 -23.47
C CYS A 121 30.13 -37.12 -23.64
N ILE A 122 28.97 -36.76 -23.07
CA ILE A 122 27.74 -37.57 -23.15
C ILE A 122 27.31 -37.79 -24.61
N GLY A 123 27.47 -36.79 -25.49
CA GLY A 123 27.23 -36.95 -26.92
C GLY A 123 28.10 -38.01 -27.57
N GLU A 124 29.40 -38.04 -27.24
CA GLU A 124 30.31 -39.09 -27.69
C GLU A 124 29.96 -40.46 -27.09
N LYS A 125 29.53 -40.53 -25.82
CA LYS A 125 29.06 -41.79 -25.21
C LYS A 125 27.89 -42.40 -25.96
N PHE A 126 26.92 -41.59 -26.37
CA PHE A 126 25.80 -42.07 -27.18
C PHE A 126 26.27 -42.69 -28.50
N LEU A 127 27.29 -42.13 -29.15
CA LEU A 127 27.85 -42.67 -30.41
C LEU A 127 28.75 -43.90 -30.21
N LEU A 128 29.44 -43.98 -29.08
CA LEU A 128 30.39 -45.05 -28.77
C LEU A 128 29.73 -46.29 -28.15
N LYS A 129 28.47 -46.19 -27.70
CA LYS A 129 27.74 -47.29 -27.08
C LYS A 129 27.58 -48.47 -28.04
N SER A 130 28.13 -49.62 -27.67
CA SER A 130 27.91 -50.88 -28.40
C SER A 130 26.50 -51.40 -28.17
N ASP A 131 25.88 -51.99 -29.19
CA ASP A 131 24.54 -52.61 -29.12
C ASP A 131 23.43 -51.66 -28.64
N GLY A 132 23.56 -50.35 -28.93
CA GLY A 132 22.59 -49.33 -28.56
C GLY A 132 23.14 -47.93 -28.83
N GLY A 133 22.63 -46.92 -28.12
CA GLY A 133 23.11 -45.53 -28.25
C GLY A 133 22.39 -44.77 -29.36
N ALA A 134 23.12 -43.92 -30.09
CA ALA A 134 22.60 -43.03 -31.15
C ALA A 134 23.42 -43.12 -32.44
N ILE A 135 22.85 -42.66 -33.55
CA ILE A 135 23.52 -42.61 -34.87
C ILE A 135 24.16 -41.25 -35.17
N ALA A 136 23.62 -40.19 -34.55
CA ALA A 136 24.10 -38.82 -34.63
C ALA A 136 23.67 -38.07 -33.37
N TYR A 137 24.44 -37.06 -32.98
CA TYR A 137 24.17 -36.22 -31.81
C TYR A 137 24.40 -34.76 -32.16
N LEU A 138 23.43 -33.89 -31.90
CA LEU A 138 23.59 -32.44 -31.92
C LEU A 138 23.54 -31.93 -30.47
N GLY A 139 24.57 -31.19 -30.06
CA GLY A 139 24.64 -30.56 -28.76
C GLY A 139 25.73 -29.50 -28.71
N ALA A 140 25.83 -28.80 -27.58
CA ALA A 140 26.75 -27.69 -27.44
C ALA A 140 28.18 -28.14 -27.12
N ALA A 141 29.17 -27.61 -27.84
CA ALA A 141 30.59 -27.79 -27.49
C ALA A 141 31.01 -26.93 -26.29
N ASP A 142 30.26 -25.87 -25.98
CA ASP A 142 30.47 -24.98 -24.83
C ASP A 142 29.10 -24.63 -24.18
N ILE A 143 29.04 -23.54 -23.44
CA ILE A 143 27.81 -22.96 -22.86
C ILE A 143 26.81 -22.63 -23.97
N ALA A 144 25.59 -23.14 -23.80
CA ALA A 144 24.44 -22.80 -24.64
C ALA A 144 23.64 -21.66 -23.99
N TRP A 145 23.18 -20.71 -24.80
CA TRP A 145 22.29 -19.64 -24.36
C TRP A 145 20.89 -19.85 -24.94
N GLY A 146 19.86 -19.60 -24.15
CA GLY A 146 18.46 -19.64 -24.57
C GLY A 146 17.71 -18.43 -24.01
N TYR A 147 16.60 -18.07 -24.66
CA TYR A 147 15.64 -17.13 -24.08
C TYR A 147 14.76 -17.82 -23.05
N VAL A 148 14.20 -17.04 -22.13
CA VAL A 148 13.32 -17.50 -21.03
C VAL A 148 11.86 -17.46 -21.48
N GLY A 149 11.04 -18.37 -20.94
CA GLY A 149 9.62 -18.52 -21.25
C GLY A 149 9.31 -18.77 -22.73
N ASP A 150 8.20 -18.20 -23.22
CA ASP A 150 7.71 -18.42 -24.59
C ASP A 150 8.69 -17.97 -25.69
N TYR A 151 9.62 -17.08 -25.33
CA TYR A 151 10.66 -16.60 -26.24
C TYR A 151 11.72 -17.67 -26.57
N ILE A 152 11.74 -18.82 -25.88
CA ILE A 152 12.73 -19.90 -26.11
C ILE A 152 12.83 -20.31 -27.59
N THR A 153 11.76 -20.18 -28.36
CA THR A 153 11.71 -20.56 -29.78
C THR A 153 12.20 -19.49 -30.75
N TRP A 154 12.49 -18.27 -30.29
CA TRP A 154 12.75 -17.08 -31.13
C TRP A 154 14.22 -16.84 -31.45
N GLY A 155 15.15 -17.58 -30.85
CA GLY A 155 16.58 -17.40 -31.09
C GLY A 155 17.46 -18.36 -30.32
N LEU A 156 18.77 -18.16 -30.48
CA LEU A 156 19.84 -18.85 -29.78
C LEU A 156 19.72 -20.40 -29.85
N ALA A 157 20.03 -21.11 -28.77
CA ALA A 157 20.04 -22.58 -28.75
C ALA A 157 18.67 -23.19 -29.04
N GLY A 158 17.59 -22.60 -28.51
CA GLY A 158 16.24 -23.09 -28.74
C GLY A 158 15.86 -23.03 -30.22
N GLU A 159 16.21 -21.96 -30.93
CA GLU A 159 15.93 -21.87 -32.36
C GLU A 159 16.78 -22.82 -33.23
N ILE A 160 18.07 -22.97 -32.94
CA ILE A 160 18.89 -23.94 -33.67
C ILE A 160 18.36 -25.36 -33.46
N ASP A 161 17.95 -25.70 -32.24
CA ASP A 161 17.42 -27.02 -31.89
C ASP A 161 16.16 -27.37 -32.71
N TRP A 162 15.12 -26.51 -32.67
CA TRP A 162 13.91 -26.78 -33.43
C TRP A 162 14.16 -26.75 -34.94
N ARG A 163 15.05 -25.87 -35.43
CA ARG A 163 15.41 -25.81 -36.87
C ARG A 163 16.10 -27.09 -37.32
N PHE A 164 16.99 -27.65 -36.49
CA PHE A 164 17.68 -28.89 -36.82
C PHE A 164 16.70 -30.05 -36.94
N VAL A 165 15.76 -30.17 -35.99
CA VAL A 165 14.73 -31.20 -36.05
C VAL A 165 13.77 -30.99 -37.23
N ALA A 166 13.31 -29.74 -37.45
CA ALA A 166 12.44 -29.38 -38.56
C ALA A 166 13.08 -29.67 -39.93
N ALA A 167 14.40 -29.47 -40.06
CA ALA A 167 15.12 -29.70 -41.31
C ALA A 167 15.00 -31.14 -41.81
N PHE A 168 14.78 -32.13 -40.93
CA PHE A 168 14.48 -33.50 -41.35
C PHE A 168 13.26 -33.53 -42.29
N LYS A 169 12.17 -32.91 -41.86
CA LYS A 169 10.88 -32.92 -42.56
C LYS A 169 10.92 -32.03 -43.79
N GLU A 170 11.52 -30.84 -43.67
CA GLU A 170 11.63 -29.90 -44.79
C GLU A 170 12.45 -30.46 -45.95
N LEU A 171 13.55 -31.18 -45.66
CA LEU A 171 14.34 -31.86 -46.69
C LEU A 171 13.55 -32.98 -47.35
N GLU A 172 12.85 -33.78 -46.56
CA GLU A 172 12.02 -34.87 -47.05
C GLU A 172 10.89 -34.37 -47.95
N ASP A 173 10.16 -33.33 -47.53
CA ASP A 173 9.06 -32.73 -48.29
C ASP A 173 9.57 -32.03 -49.57
N ALA A 174 10.81 -31.55 -49.56
CA ALA A 174 11.51 -31.08 -50.76
C ALA A 174 12.01 -32.21 -51.68
N GLY A 175 11.74 -33.48 -51.34
CA GLY A 175 12.17 -34.66 -52.11
C GLY A 175 13.65 -34.99 -51.97
N THR A 176 14.33 -34.43 -50.97
CA THR A 176 15.73 -34.69 -50.65
C THR A 176 15.84 -35.70 -49.52
N THR A 177 16.67 -36.73 -49.68
CA THR A 177 16.93 -37.67 -48.59
C THR A 177 17.68 -36.96 -47.45
N PRO A 178 17.10 -36.89 -46.23
CA PRO A 178 17.77 -36.23 -45.12
C PRO A 178 19.06 -36.94 -44.72
N THR A 179 20.05 -36.15 -44.31
CA THR A 179 21.28 -36.62 -43.65
C THR A 179 21.55 -35.68 -42.47
N PRO A 180 22.22 -36.12 -41.39
CA PRO A 180 22.52 -35.23 -40.27
C PRO A 180 23.28 -33.97 -40.71
N GLY A 181 24.18 -34.10 -41.70
CA GLY A 181 24.91 -32.97 -42.27
C GLY A 181 24.02 -31.98 -43.03
N LEU A 182 23.06 -32.45 -43.83
CA LEU A 182 22.12 -31.56 -44.51
C LEU A 182 21.18 -30.86 -43.52
N MET A 183 20.71 -31.57 -42.51
CA MET A 183 19.89 -30.99 -41.44
C MET A 183 20.65 -29.89 -40.71
N HIS A 184 21.90 -30.18 -40.34
CA HIS A 184 22.78 -29.25 -39.65
C HIS A 184 23.08 -27.98 -40.46
N VAL A 185 23.47 -28.12 -41.73
CA VAL A 185 23.74 -26.98 -42.62
C VAL A 185 22.49 -26.13 -42.83
N LYS A 186 21.32 -26.75 -42.97
CA LYS A 186 20.06 -26.02 -43.12
C LYS A 186 19.74 -25.20 -41.87
N ALA A 187 19.82 -25.81 -40.69
CA ALA A 187 19.56 -25.13 -39.43
C ALA A 187 20.43 -23.88 -39.23
N ILE A 188 21.75 -24.01 -39.41
CA ILE A 188 22.68 -22.89 -39.31
C ILE A 188 22.41 -21.82 -40.37
N THR A 189 22.16 -22.22 -41.63
CA THR A 189 21.96 -21.27 -42.73
C THR A 189 20.69 -20.44 -42.50
N ASP A 190 19.61 -21.08 -42.06
CA ASP A 190 18.35 -20.39 -41.83
C ASP A 190 18.40 -19.51 -40.58
N TYR A 191 19.11 -19.95 -39.53
CA TYR A 191 19.38 -19.11 -38.35
C TYR A 191 20.17 -17.86 -38.72
N LEU A 192 21.27 -18.01 -39.47
CA LEU A 192 22.07 -16.88 -39.95
C LEU A 192 21.28 -15.95 -40.88
N ALA A 193 20.30 -16.48 -41.62
CA ALA A 193 19.42 -15.67 -42.45
C ALA A 193 18.43 -14.84 -41.61
N ALA A 194 17.99 -15.36 -40.46
CA ALA A 194 17.07 -14.69 -39.54
C ALA A 194 17.79 -13.62 -38.68
N HIS A 195 18.94 -13.97 -38.09
CA HIS A 195 19.60 -13.16 -37.04
C HIS A 195 20.93 -12.54 -37.46
N GLY A 196 21.59 -13.10 -38.48
CA GLY A 196 22.96 -12.74 -38.81
C GLY A 196 23.96 -13.24 -37.78
N ARG A 197 25.06 -12.50 -37.59
CA ARG A 197 26.16 -12.87 -36.68
C ARG A 197 26.85 -11.68 -36.01
N ASP A 198 26.21 -10.51 -36.08
CA ASP A 198 26.78 -9.26 -35.58
C ASP A 198 26.62 -9.15 -34.06
N TRP A 199 25.59 -9.77 -33.50
CA TRP A 199 25.42 -9.90 -32.06
C TRP A 199 26.26 -11.05 -31.51
N GLY A 200 26.90 -10.83 -30.36
CA GLY A 200 27.82 -11.79 -29.78
C GLY A 200 27.19 -13.15 -29.49
N LEU A 201 25.97 -13.17 -28.94
CA LEU A 201 25.28 -14.42 -28.61
C LEU A 201 24.88 -15.21 -29.87
N ASP A 202 24.43 -14.56 -30.95
CA ASP A 202 24.19 -15.23 -32.23
C ASP A 202 25.46 -15.87 -32.80
N TRP A 203 26.58 -15.15 -32.72
CA TRP A 203 27.87 -15.69 -33.16
C TRP A 203 28.25 -16.91 -32.33
N TYR A 204 28.12 -16.83 -30.99
CA TYR A 204 28.38 -17.96 -30.09
C TYR A 204 27.48 -19.15 -30.37
N THR A 205 26.17 -18.94 -30.56
CA THR A 205 25.21 -20.00 -30.90
C THR A 205 25.63 -20.74 -32.17
N VAL A 206 26.01 -20.02 -33.23
CA VAL A 206 26.39 -20.64 -34.51
C VAL A 206 27.71 -21.41 -34.41
N VAL A 207 28.67 -20.94 -33.60
CA VAL A 207 30.02 -21.52 -33.54
C VAL A 207 30.14 -22.64 -32.51
N GLU A 208 29.49 -22.51 -31.35
CA GLU A 208 29.66 -23.42 -30.21
C GLU A 208 28.47 -24.38 -30.02
N TYR A 209 27.23 -23.94 -30.23
CA TYR A 209 26.05 -24.78 -30.00
C TYR A 209 25.76 -25.76 -31.16
N GLY A 210 25.99 -25.35 -32.40
CA GLY A 210 25.75 -26.18 -33.60
C GLY A 210 26.74 -27.34 -33.78
N THR A 211 27.11 -28.08 -32.74
CA THR A 211 28.10 -29.15 -32.88
C THR A 211 27.42 -30.47 -33.20
N LEU A 212 27.57 -30.91 -34.46
CA LEU A 212 27.12 -32.22 -34.92
C LEU A 212 28.23 -33.27 -34.74
N LEU A 213 27.95 -34.29 -33.94
CA LEU A 213 28.77 -35.48 -33.78
C LEU A 213 28.14 -36.67 -34.55
N GLY A 214 28.98 -37.45 -35.24
CA GLY A 214 28.57 -38.62 -36.02
C GLY A 214 28.91 -38.51 -37.51
N ASP A 215 28.37 -39.41 -38.33
CA ASP A 215 28.57 -39.39 -39.80
C ASP A 215 27.58 -38.42 -40.47
N PRO A 216 28.02 -37.25 -40.96
CA PRO A 216 27.12 -36.28 -41.57
C PRO A 216 26.52 -36.74 -42.90
N SER A 217 27.09 -37.79 -43.52
CA SER A 217 26.67 -38.30 -44.82
C SER A 217 25.65 -39.44 -44.75
N ILE A 218 25.33 -39.92 -43.55
CA ILE A 218 24.45 -41.07 -43.39
C ILE A 218 23.03 -40.73 -43.85
N GLN A 219 22.48 -41.56 -44.72
CA GLN A 219 21.13 -41.38 -45.24
C GLN A 219 20.10 -41.81 -44.20
N LEU A 220 19.29 -40.86 -43.76
CA LEU A 220 18.25 -41.07 -42.77
C LEU A 220 16.98 -41.58 -43.48
N THR A 221 17.03 -42.85 -43.87
CA THR A 221 15.95 -43.56 -44.57
C THR A 221 15.57 -44.83 -43.82
N GLY A 222 14.30 -45.23 -43.89
CA GLY A 222 13.83 -46.50 -43.36
C GLY A 222 13.10 -47.33 -44.42
N THR A 223 12.52 -48.47 -44.02
CA THR A 223 11.63 -49.29 -44.88
C THR A 223 10.47 -49.87 -44.05
N GLY A 224 9.27 -50.08 -44.62
CA GLY A 224 8.08 -50.55 -43.87
C GLY A 224 6.92 -49.53 -43.76
N THR A 225 6.03 -49.73 -42.78
CA THR A 225 4.91 -48.82 -42.50
C THR A 225 5.22 -48.02 -41.23
N PRO A 226 5.11 -46.68 -41.23
CA PRO A 226 5.26 -45.88 -40.01
C PRO A 226 4.15 -46.21 -38.99
N PRO A 227 4.38 -46.02 -37.68
CA PRO A 227 3.31 -46.07 -36.70
C PRO A 227 2.27 -44.99 -37.02
N SER A 228 1.02 -45.23 -36.65
CA SER A 228 0.00 -44.18 -36.71
C SER A 228 0.37 -43.02 -35.79
N PRO A 229 0.15 -41.76 -36.21
CA PRO A 229 0.24 -40.61 -35.30
C PRO A 229 -0.65 -40.80 -34.07
N ASN A 230 -0.32 -40.09 -33.00
CA ASN A 230 -1.11 -40.09 -31.77
C ASN A 230 -2.55 -39.60 -32.07
N ALA A 231 -3.55 -40.17 -31.37
CA ALA A 231 -4.90 -39.63 -31.44
C ALA A 231 -4.93 -38.19 -30.90
N PRO A 232 -5.88 -37.34 -31.33
CA PRO A 232 -6.00 -35.99 -30.81
C PRO A 232 -6.05 -35.99 -29.26
N PRO A 233 -5.10 -35.31 -28.60
CA PRO A 233 -5.01 -35.29 -27.14
C PRO A 233 -6.09 -34.41 -26.53
N LYS A 234 -6.33 -34.58 -25.23
CA LYS A 234 -7.46 -33.97 -24.53
C LYS A 234 -7.02 -33.38 -23.18
N LEU A 235 -7.47 -32.16 -22.92
CA LEU A 235 -7.51 -31.58 -21.57
C LEU A 235 -8.91 -31.83 -21.00
N TYR A 236 -9.02 -32.57 -19.91
CA TYR A 236 -10.32 -32.96 -19.36
C TYR A 236 -10.29 -33.07 -17.84
N GLY A 237 -11.47 -33.22 -17.23
CA GLY A 237 -11.54 -33.56 -15.80
C GLY A 237 -12.91 -33.31 -15.20
N TYR A 238 -12.94 -33.20 -13.88
CA TYR A 238 -14.18 -33.08 -13.11
C TYR A 238 -14.17 -31.83 -12.21
N VAL A 239 -15.30 -31.15 -12.15
CA VAL A 239 -15.57 -30.10 -11.17
C VAL A 239 -16.13 -30.74 -9.90
N ILE A 240 -15.38 -30.64 -8.80
CA ILE A 240 -15.69 -31.29 -7.52
C ILE A 240 -15.77 -30.27 -6.40
N ASN A 241 -16.67 -30.47 -5.43
CA ASN A 241 -16.69 -29.66 -4.20
C ASN A 241 -15.77 -30.26 -3.13
N ASP A 242 -15.66 -29.60 -1.97
CA ASP A 242 -14.83 -30.05 -0.84
C ASP A 242 -15.21 -31.42 -0.25
N ASN A 243 -16.43 -31.91 -0.51
CA ASN A 243 -16.85 -33.26 -0.10
C ASN A 243 -16.46 -34.34 -1.12
N GLY A 244 -15.87 -33.94 -2.26
CA GLY A 244 -15.58 -34.81 -3.40
C GLY A 244 -16.80 -35.10 -4.28
N ASP A 245 -17.91 -34.39 -4.10
CA ASP A 245 -19.10 -34.55 -4.93
C ASP A 245 -18.98 -33.73 -6.22
N LEU A 246 -19.48 -34.28 -7.33
CA LEU A 246 -19.51 -33.60 -8.63
C LEU A 246 -20.45 -32.39 -8.62
N VAL A 247 -19.97 -31.26 -9.12
CA VAL A 247 -20.75 -30.04 -9.27
C VAL A 247 -21.34 -29.97 -10.67
N THR A 248 -22.65 -30.16 -10.74
CA THR A 248 -23.41 -30.17 -12.00
C THR A 248 -23.81 -28.77 -12.48
N ASN A 249 -24.13 -28.64 -13.77
CA ASN A 249 -24.60 -27.40 -14.40
C ASN A 249 -23.62 -26.23 -14.21
N VAL A 250 -22.38 -26.45 -14.64
CA VAL A 250 -21.30 -25.46 -14.60
C VAL A 250 -20.80 -25.18 -16.02
N THR A 251 -20.19 -24.04 -16.23
CA THR A 251 -19.50 -23.71 -17.48
C THR A 251 -18.01 -23.59 -17.18
N VAL A 252 -17.19 -24.41 -17.82
CA VAL A 252 -15.73 -24.33 -17.73
C VAL A 252 -15.23 -23.54 -18.91
N ARG A 253 -14.40 -22.52 -18.68
CA ARG A 253 -13.85 -21.65 -19.72
C ARG A 253 -12.33 -21.70 -19.68
N LEU A 254 -11.72 -21.82 -20.85
CA LEU A 254 -10.28 -21.66 -21.06
C LEU A 254 -10.02 -20.26 -21.57
N PHE A 255 -9.16 -19.53 -20.89
CA PHE A 255 -8.66 -18.23 -21.33
C PHE A 255 -7.18 -18.36 -21.67
N LEU A 256 -6.74 -17.59 -22.67
CA LEU A 256 -5.33 -17.30 -22.88
C LEU A 256 -4.86 -16.34 -21.79
N GLU A 257 -3.55 -16.27 -21.59
CA GLU A 257 -2.91 -15.39 -20.60
C GLU A 257 -3.27 -13.90 -20.76
N ASP A 258 -3.59 -13.44 -21.97
CA ASP A 258 -4.05 -12.06 -22.22
C ASP A 258 -5.52 -11.80 -21.80
N GLY A 259 -6.17 -12.80 -21.17
CA GLY A 259 -7.57 -12.76 -20.75
C GLY A 259 -8.57 -13.04 -21.88
N THR A 260 -8.12 -13.39 -23.09
CA THR A 260 -9.00 -13.74 -24.20
C THR A 260 -9.62 -15.11 -23.98
N LEU A 261 -10.95 -15.21 -24.07
CA LEU A 261 -11.66 -16.50 -24.05
C LEU A 261 -11.25 -17.34 -25.27
N PHE A 262 -10.59 -18.47 -25.03
CA PHE A 262 -10.20 -19.43 -26.05
C PHE A 262 -11.34 -20.40 -26.39
N GLU A 263 -11.87 -21.10 -25.39
CA GLU A 263 -12.95 -22.08 -25.57
C GLU A 263 -13.81 -22.20 -24.30
N GLU A 264 -15.07 -22.62 -24.45
CA GLU A 264 -15.98 -22.87 -23.32
C GLU A 264 -16.69 -24.23 -23.44
N TYR A 265 -16.88 -24.88 -22.29
CA TYR A 265 -17.54 -26.18 -22.18
C TYR A 265 -18.65 -26.12 -21.12
N PHE A 266 -19.89 -26.37 -21.53
CA PHE A 266 -21.01 -26.52 -20.59
C PHE A 266 -21.10 -27.96 -20.07
N SER A 267 -20.94 -28.13 -18.76
CA SER A 267 -21.00 -29.42 -18.10
C SER A 267 -22.31 -29.59 -17.31
N SER A 268 -23.13 -30.56 -17.73
CA SER A 268 -24.36 -30.93 -17.02
C SER A 268 -24.13 -31.90 -15.85
N ASP A 269 -23.01 -32.62 -15.84
CA ASP A 269 -22.71 -33.71 -14.92
C ASP A 269 -21.42 -33.50 -14.11
N GLY A 270 -20.71 -32.40 -14.33
CA GLY A 270 -19.46 -32.05 -13.68
C GLY A 270 -18.21 -32.43 -14.49
N TYR A 271 -18.35 -33.21 -15.58
CA TYR A 271 -17.23 -33.53 -16.49
C TYR A 271 -17.04 -32.44 -17.56
N TYR A 272 -15.79 -32.10 -17.88
CA TYR A 272 -15.44 -31.21 -18.99
C TYR A 272 -14.33 -31.80 -19.87
N GLU A 273 -14.30 -31.42 -21.14
CA GLU A 273 -13.28 -31.85 -22.11
C GLU A 273 -13.04 -30.79 -23.19
N PHE A 274 -11.77 -30.51 -23.45
CA PHE A 274 -11.27 -29.74 -24.59
C PHE A 274 -10.36 -30.64 -25.41
N SER A 275 -10.69 -30.82 -26.70
CA SER A 275 -10.00 -31.77 -27.58
C SER A 275 -9.14 -31.06 -28.61
N ASP A 276 -7.91 -31.53 -28.79
CA ASP A 276 -6.96 -31.07 -29.81
C ASP A 276 -6.62 -29.57 -29.77
N ILE A 277 -6.67 -28.97 -28.58
CA ILE A 277 -6.26 -27.57 -28.37
C ILE A 277 -4.73 -27.43 -28.49
N LEU A 278 -4.27 -26.19 -28.74
CA LEU A 278 -2.86 -25.86 -28.93
C LEU A 278 -2.08 -26.04 -27.62
N PRO A 279 -0.79 -26.43 -27.68
CA PRO A 279 0.07 -26.29 -26.51
C PRO A 279 0.25 -24.81 -26.20
N ASP A 280 -0.15 -24.41 -25.00
CA ASP A 280 -0.12 -23.02 -24.55
C ASP A 280 -0.36 -22.96 -23.04
N THR A 281 -0.19 -21.78 -22.46
CA THR A 281 -0.57 -21.47 -21.09
C THR A 281 -2.02 -21.01 -21.04
N TYR A 282 -2.82 -21.69 -20.22
CA TYR A 282 -4.25 -21.44 -20.10
C TYR A 282 -4.64 -21.18 -18.66
N GLU A 283 -5.57 -20.24 -18.49
CA GLU A 283 -6.37 -20.15 -17.27
C GLU A 283 -7.69 -20.90 -17.45
N ILE A 284 -7.96 -21.83 -16.54
CA ILE A 284 -9.22 -22.57 -16.49
C ILE A 284 -10.10 -22.00 -15.38
N ILE A 285 -11.25 -21.45 -15.76
CA ILE A 285 -12.19 -20.86 -14.81
C ILE A 285 -13.52 -21.61 -14.84
N VAL A 286 -14.02 -21.98 -13.65
CA VAL A 286 -15.35 -22.57 -13.48
C VAL A 286 -16.37 -21.50 -13.13
N TYR A 287 -17.39 -21.35 -13.96
CA TYR A 287 -18.54 -20.50 -13.72
C TYR A 287 -19.77 -21.31 -13.30
N LYS A 288 -20.44 -20.85 -12.25
CA LYS A 288 -21.79 -21.31 -11.88
C LYS A 288 -22.68 -20.12 -11.57
N ASP A 289 -23.85 -20.08 -12.20
CA ASP A 289 -24.81 -18.98 -12.08
C ASP A 289 -24.22 -17.60 -12.41
N GLY A 290 -23.24 -17.55 -13.33
CA GLY A 290 -22.57 -16.33 -13.77
C GLY A 290 -21.46 -15.81 -12.84
N VAL A 291 -21.09 -16.57 -11.81
CA VAL A 291 -20.00 -16.24 -10.88
C VAL A 291 -18.89 -17.27 -11.06
N ASP A 292 -17.65 -16.80 -11.10
CA ASP A 292 -16.42 -17.59 -11.04
C ASP A 292 -16.22 -18.21 -9.65
N ARG A 293 -15.83 -19.48 -9.62
CA ARG A 293 -15.86 -20.32 -8.41
C ARG A 293 -14.63 -21.19 -8.21
N ALA A 294 -13.81 -21.30 -9.25
CA ALA A 294 -12.53 -21.97 -9.26
C ALA A 294 -11.70 -21.35 -10.38
N LEU A 295 -10.41 -21.17 -10.15
CA LEU A 295 -9.45 -20.68 -11.12
C LEU A 295 -8.18 -21.54 -11.00
N ARG A 296 -7.60 -21.91 -12.14
CA ARG A 296 -6.33 -22.62 -12.20
C ARG A 296 -5.59 -22.27 -13.48
N ALA A 297 -4.37 -21.75 -13.36
CA ALA A 297 -3.45 -21.61 -14.48
C ALA A 297 -2.63 -22.90 -14.69
N LEU A 298 -2.31 -23.23 -15.94
CA LEU A 298 -1.31 -24.24 -16.30
C LEU A 298 -0.80 -24.10 -17.73
N TYR A 299 0.44 -24.54 -17.97
CA TYR A 299 0.88 -24.90 -19.31
C TYR A 299 0.31 -26.25 -19.73
N TYR A 300 -0.34 -26.33 -20.89
CA TYR A 300 -0.87 -27.56 -21.46
C TYR A 300 0.04 -28.12 -22.56
N PRO A 301 0.78 -29.23 -22.35
CA PRO A 301 1.76 -29.73 -23.31
C PRO A 301 1.17 -30.59 -24.45
N ARG A 302 -0.10 -30.37 -24.81
CA ARG A 302 -0.83 -31.15 -25.82
C ARG A 302 -0.72 -32.68 -25.60
N VAL A 303 -1.08 -33.12 -24.40
CA VAL A 303 -1.19 -34.54 -24.00
C VAL A 303 -2.58 -34.86 -23.47
N ASN A 304 -2.91 -36.13 -23.23
CA ASN A 304 -4.09 -36.44 -22.43
C ASN A 304 -3.83 -36.04 -20.98
N LEU A 305 -4.38 -34.91 -20.56
CA LEU A 305 -4.15 -34.30 -19.26
C LEU A 305 -5.48 -34.22 -18.49
N GLU A 306 -5.54 -34.89 -17.34
CA GLU A 306 -6.67 -34.85 -16.43
C GLU A 306 -6.43 -33.82 -15.32
N ILE A 307 -7.26 -32.79 -15.25
CA ILE A 307 -7.22 -31.73 -14.24
C ILE A 307 -8.59 -31.66 -13.55
N ASN A 308 -8.63 -31.93 -12.25
CA ASN A 308 -9.85 -31.71 -11.47
C ASN A 308 -9.85 -30.28 -10.94
N LEU A 309 -11.02 -29.64 -10.95
CA LEU A 309 -11.22 -28.26 -10.52
C LEU A 309 -12.03 -28.23 -9.22
N SER A 310 -11.47 -27.58 -8.21
CA SER A 310 -12.03 -27.49 -6.87
C SER A 310 -13.02 -26.32 -6.78
N TYR A 311 -14.31 -26.65 -6.67
CA TYR A 311 -15.39 -25.69 -6.53
C TYR A 311 -15.63 -25.34 -5.06
N VAL A 312 -15.28 -24.12 -4.66
CA VAL A 312 -15.30 -23.69 -3.26
C VAL A 312 -16.61 -22.97 -2.91
N ILE A 313 -17.27 -23.43 -1.83
CA ILE A 313 -18.33 -22.66 -1.15
C ILE A 313 -17.99 -22.57 0.33
N VAL A 314 -17.86 -21.33 0.81
CA VAL A 314 -17.70 -21.06 2.23
C VAL A 314 -19.05 -20.78 2.92
N PRO A 315 -19.28 -21.27 4.15
CA PRO A 315 -20.45 -20.90 4.97
C PRO A 315 -20.49 -19.39 5.27
N PRO A 316 -21.64 -18.81 5.65
CA PRO A 316 -21.69 -17.44 6.13
C PRO A 316 -20.80 -17.22 7.37
N ASN A 317 -20.31 -15.99 7.54
CA ASN A 317 -19.46 -15.60 8.67
C ASN A 317 -18.15 -16.42 8.77
N THR A 318 -17.47 -16.57 7.63
CA THR A 318 -16.22 -17.32 7.50
C THR A 318 -15.00 -16.40 7.51
N ILE A 319 -13.96 -16.80 8.23
CA ILE A 319 -12.60 -16.30 8.00
C ILE A 319 -11.96 -17.25 7.00
N LEU A 320 -11.57 -16.71 5.85
CA LEU A 320 -10.88 -17.44 4.80
C LEU A 320 -9.38 -17.36 5.07
N LEU A 321 -8.75 -18.49 5.40
CA LEU A 321 -7.31 -18.61 5.53
C LEU A 321 -6.77 -19.14 4.21
N VAL A 322 -6.22 -18.25 3.40
CA VAL A 322 -5.48 -18.58 2.19
C VAL A 322 -4.06 -18.95 2.61
N VAL A 323 -3.67 -20.17 2.28
CA VAL A 323 -2.36 -20.75 2.51
C VAL A 323 -1.68 -20.80 1.15
N ASP A 324 -0.77 -19.87 0.96
CA ASP A 324 0.00 -19.66 -0.26
C ASP A 324 1.20 -20.60 -0.21
N ASP A 325 1.02 -21.79 -0.82
CA ASP A 325 1.90 -22.95 -0.66
C ASP A 325 2.22 -23.69 -1.97
N ASP A 326 2.00 -23.06 -3.12
CA ASP A 326 2.23 -23.63 -4.45
C ASP A 326 3.54 -23.19 -5.13
N GLU A 327 4.29 -22.29 -4.51
CA GLU A 327 5.66 -21.95 -4.89
C GLU A 327 6.65 -23.07 -4.50
N TYR A 328 7.86 -23.09 -5.09
CA TYR A 328 8.88 -24.13 -4.81
C TYR A 328 9.84 -23.77 -3.69
N ASN A 329 10.03 -22.48 -3.49
CA ASN A 329 11.16 -21.93 -2.76
C ASN A 329 10.70 -21.47 -1.37
N TYR A 330 11.12 -22.20 -0.34
CA TYR A 330 10.91 -21.80 1.05
C TYR A 330 12.08 -22.23 1.94
N VAL A 331 12.20 -21.57 3.09
CA VAL A 331 13.23 -21.91 4.09
C VAL A 331 12.58 -22.49 5.34
N ASN A 332 13.15 -23.59 5.85
CA ASN A 332 12.69 -24.28 7.06
C ASN A 332 11.25 -24.84 7.00
N TYR A 333 10.25 -24.02 7.36
CA TYR A 333 8.90 -24.49 7.70
C TYR A 333 7.89 -24.32 6.55
N GLY A 334 8.14 -23.45 5.58
CA GLY A 334 7.16 -23.10 4.55
C GLY A 334 6.02 -22.31 5.19
N VAL A 335 4.85 -22.95 5.30
CA VAL A 335 3.62 -22.44 5.92
C VAL A 335 3.26 -23.20 7.20
N ALA A 336 2.65 -22.51 8.16
CA ALA A 336 2.16 -23.01 9.45
C ALA A 336 0.72 -22.52 9.78
N PRO A 337 -0.30 -22.91 8.97
CA PRO A 337 -1.68 -22.41 9.13
C PRO A 337 -2.32 -22.76 10.48
N GLU A 338 -1.85 -23.82 11.15
CA GLU A 338 -2.32 -24.22 12.48
C GLU A 338 -2.14 -23.14 13.53
N GLU A 339 -1.19 -22.22 13.34
CA GLU A 339 -0.94 -21.10 14.25
C GLU A 339 -2.09 -20.09 14.23
N PHE A 340 -2.62 -19.81 13.04
CA PHE A 340 -3.79 -18.96 12.87
C PHE A 340 -5.05 -19.66 13.37
N ILE A 341 -5.27 -20.91 12.95
CA ILE A 341 -6.45 -21.71 13.35
C ILE A 341 -6.54 -21.79 14.87
N THR A 342 -5.44 -22.15 15.55
CA THR A 342 -5.39 -22.26 17.01
C THR A 342 -5.69 -20.93 17.68
N ALA A 343 -5.20 -19.82 17.11
CA ALA A 343 -5.36 -18.50 17.68
C ALA A 343 -6.79 -17.95 17.59
N ILE A 344 -7.61 -18.40 16.63
CA ILE A 344 -8.91 -17.76 16.32
C ILE A 344 -10.14 -18.68 16.29
N GLN A 345 -9.96 -20.01 16.35
CA GLN A 345 -11.07 -20.98 16.29
C GLN A 345 -12.19 -20.77 17.33
N ASP A 346 -11.90 -20.14 18.48
CA ASP A 346 -12.86 -19.88 19.56
C ASP A 346 -13.54 -18.49 19.44
N LEU A 347 -13.24 -17.72 18.39
CA LEU A 347 -13.86 -16.39 18.15
C LEU A 347 -15.29 -16.49 17.59
N GLY A 348 -15.79 -17.70 17.30
CA GLY A 348 -17.17 -17.93 16.85
C GLY A 348 -17.40 -17.70 15.36
N TYR A 349 -16.33 -17.68 14.56
CA TYR A 349 -16.38 -17.66 13.09
C TYR A 349 -16.18 -19.06 12.53
N ASN A 350 -16.75 -19.32 11.35
CA ASN A 350 -16.35 -20.48 10.57
C ASN A 350 -14.93 -20.24 10.05
N LEU A 351 -14.10 -21.27 10.00
CA LEU A 351 -12.76 -21.21 9.40
C LEU A 351 -12.76 -22.08 8.15
N TYR A 352 -12.26 -21.53 7.05
CA TYR A 352 -12.05 -22.27 5.82
C TYR A 352 -10.60 -22.12 5.39
N GLU A 353 -9.88 -23.23 5.29
CA GLU A 353 -8.50 -23.30 4.82
C GLU A 353 -8.51 -23.53 3.31
N PHE A 354 -7.99 -22.56 2.58
CA PHE A 354 -7.81 -22.60 1.13
C PHE A 354 -6.32 -22.77 0.86
N ARG A 355 -5.92 -23.90 0.26
CA ARG A 355 -4.52 -24.18 -0.13
C ARG A 355 -4.38 -24.02 -1.63
N GLU A 356 -3.49 -23.13 -2.05
CA GLU A 356 -3.27 -22.85 -3.47
C GLU A 356 -2.68 -24.05 -4.20
N SER A 357 -1.79 -24.82 -3.53
CA SER A 357 -1.22 -26.06 -4.11
C SER A 357 -2.27 -27.12 -4.47
N GLU A 358 -3.45 -27.05 -3.86
CA GLU A 358 -4.57 -27.96 -4.13
C GLU A 358 -5.66 -27.35 -5.02
N LYS A 359 -5.89 -26.03 -4.91
CA LYS A 359 -7.09 -25.37 -5.44
C LYS A 359 -6.79 -24.34 -6.53
N GLY A 360 -5.52 -24.03 -6.78
CA GLY A 360 -5.09 -22.86 -7.57
C GLY A 360 -5.41 -21.57 -6.83
N ASN A 361 -5.25 -20.43 -7.50
CA ASN A 361 -5.47 -19.11 -6.91
C ASN A 361 -6.94 -18.88 -6.50
N PRO A 362 -7.22 -18.25 -5.35
CA PRO A 362 -8.56 -17.88 -4.93
C PRO A 362 -9.12 -16.79 -5.85
N THR A 363 -10.23 -17.10 -6.52
CA THR A 363 -10.95 -16.14 -7.36
C THR A 363 -11.33 -14.86 -6.59
N LEU A 364 -11.30 -13.71 -7.25
CA LEU A 364 -11.81 -12.44 -6.69
C LEU A 364 -13.24 -12.56 -6.16
N SER A 365 -14.13 -13.29 -6.84
CA SER A 365 -15.51 -13.52 -6.38
C SER A 365 -15.61 -14.31 -5.08
N LEU A 366 -14.64 -15.18 -4.79
CA LEU A 366 -14.54 -15.86 -3.49
C LEU A 366 -14.12 -14.87 -2.40
N LEU A 367 -13.08 -14.06 -2.66
CA LEU A 367 -12.59 -13.05 -1.72
C LEU A 367 -13.68 -12.01 -1.38
N LEU A 368 -14.45 -11.57 -2.39
CA LEU A 368 -15.55 -10.61 -2.26
C LEU A 368 -16.90 -11.23 -1.82
N SER A 369 -16.93 -12.53 -1.54
CA SER A 369 -18.15 -13.21 -1.12
C SER A 369 -18.70 -12.61 0.18
N ASN A 370 -20.00 -12.31 0.23
CA ASN A 370 -20.68 -11.86 1.46
C ASN A 370 -20.60 -12.87 2.63
N ASN A 371 -20.17 -14.10 2.36
CA ASN A 371 -19.94 -15.12 3.37
C ASN A 371 -18.56 -15.01 4.04
N VAL A 372 -17.60 -14.32 3.40
CA VAL A 372 -16.25 -14.08 3.93
C VAL A 372 -16.25 -12.77 4.73
N SER A 373 -15.88 -12.88 6.01
CA SER A 373 -15.78 -11.73 6.93
C SER A 373 -14.37 -11.15 6.99
N LEU A 374 -13.35 -11.97 6.69
CA LEU A 374 -11.92 -11.63 6.74
C LEU A 374 -11.14 -12.62 5.88
N VAL A 375 -10.14 -12.13 5.16
CA VAL A 375 -9.10 -12.94 4.51
C VAL A 375 -7.82 -12.86 5.34
N ILE A 376 -7.24 -14.02 5.64
CA ILE A 376 -5.87 -14.13 6.15
C ILE A 376 -5.06 -14.73 5.00
N TRP A 377 -4.07 -14.00 4.52
CA TRP A 377 -3.13 -14.44 3.49
C TRP A 377 -1.83 -14.85 4.16
N HIS A 378 -1.53 -16.14 4.11
CA HIS A 378 -0.43 -16.74 4.84
C HIS A 378 0.58 -17.37 3.89
N VAL A 379 1.72 -16.70 3.77
CA VAL A 379 2.87 -17.13 2.95
C VAL A 379 3.93 -17.81 3.82
N GLY A 380 4.09 -17.37 5.07
CA GLY A 380 5.10 -17.93 5.97
C GLY A 380 6.51 -17.58 5.52
N THR A 381 7.23 -18.55 4.94
CA THR A 381 8.67 -18.50 4.56
C THR A 381 8.94 -18.82 3.09
N TYR A 382 7.90 -18.80 2.27
CA TYR A 382 8.03 -18.88 0.81
C TYR A 382 8.58 -17.57 0.25
N TYR A 383 9.35 -17.67 -0.84
CA TYR A 383 9.99 -16.56 -1.55
C TYR A 383 10.07 -16.86 -3.04
N SER A 384 10.47 -15.87 -3.85
CA SER A 384 10.48 -15.97 -5.31
C SER A 384 9.06 -16.18 -5.85
N TYR A 385 8.24 -15.12 -5.70
CA TYR A 385 6.79 -15.09 -5.94
C TYR A 385 5.96 -15.55 -4.73
N ALA A 386 6.36 -15.08 -3.53
CA ALA A 386 5.64 -15.21 -2.27
C ALA A 386 4.14 -14.85 -2.33
N VAL A 387 3.78 -13.93 -3.23
CA VAL A 387 2.40 -13.69 -3.70
C VAL A 387 2.51 -13.49 -5.22
N ASP A 388 1.86 -14.34 -6.01
CA ASP A 388 1.99 -14.27 -7.46
C ASP A 388 1.23 -13.08 -8.08
N ALA A 389 1.40 -12.87 -9.39
CA ALA A 389 0.79 -11.75 -10.09
C ALA A 389 -0.75 -11.78 -10.10
N ILE A 390 -1.36 -12.97 -10.21
CA ILE A 390 -2.82 -13.16 -10.22
C ILE A 390 -3.38 -12.83 -8.83
N ASP A 391 -2.72 -13.30 -7.79
CA ASP A 391 -3.12 -13.04 -6.41
C ASP A 391 -2.93 -11.59 -6.00
N ALA A 392 -1.82 -10.97 -6.41
CA ALA A 392 -1.58 -9.56 -6.21
C ALA A 392 -2.70 -8.70 -6.85
N GLU A 393 -3.09 -8.99 -8.09
CA GLU A 393 -4.19 -8.30 -8.77
C GLU A 393 -5.54 -8.50 -8.06
N ASN A 394 -5.86 -9.73 -7.66
CA ASN A 394 -7.07 -10.04 -6.91
C ASN A 394 -7.11 -9.32 -5.56
N LEU A 395 -5.98 -9.25 -4.83
CA LEU A 395 -5.89 -8.56 -3.55
C LEU A 395 -5.99 -7.04 -3.69
N ILE A 396 -5.42 -6.45 -4.75
CA ILE A 396 -5.60 -5.02 -5.07
C ILE A 396 -7.09 -4.70 -5.24
N GLU A 397 -7.82 -5.49 -6.03
CA GLU A 397 -9.26 -5.29 -6.22
C GLU A 397 -10.07 -5.61 -4.95
N PHE A 398 -9.65 -6.60 -4.17
CA PHE A 398 -10.26 -6.91 -2.87
C PHE A 398 -10.19 -5.72 -1.91
N ILE A 399 -9.02 -5.08 -1.77
CA ILE A 399 -8.84 -3.90 -0.91
C ILE A 399 -9.65 -2.70 -1.43
N LYS A 400 -9.64 -2.43 -2.75
CA LYS A 400 -10.47 -1.35 -3.34
C LYS A 400 -11.95 -1.51 -3.00
N ASN A 401 -12.43 -2.74 -2.83
CA ASN A 401 -13.82 -3.06 -2.52
C ASN A 401 -14.12 -3.21 -1.01
N GLY A 402 -13.25 -2.71 -0.12
CA GLY A 402 -13.50 -2.69 1.32
C GLY A 402 -13.02 -3.94 2.05
N GLY A 403 -12.12 -4.72 1.43
CA GLY A 403 -11.56 -5.94 1.97
C GLY A 403 -10.98 -5.80 3.38
N ARG A 404 -11.07 -6.88 4.14
CA ARG A 404 -10.39 -7.06 5.43
C ARG A 404 -9.28 -8.07 5.21
N LEU A 405 -8.03 -7.69 5.45
CA LEU A 405 -6.87 -8.52 5.15
C LEU A 405 -5.90 -8.56 6.33
N LEU A 406 -5.50 -9.76 6.72
CA LEU A 406 -4.25 -9.97 7.43
C LEU A 406 -3.26 -10.58 6.45
N LEU A 407 -2.22 -9.84 6.07
CA LEU A 407 -1.15 -10.30 5.19
C LEU A 407 0.05 -10.69 6.05
N GLU A 408 0.59 -11.89 5.84
CA GLU A 408 1.67 -12.39 6.67
C GLU A 408 2.66 -13.26 5.88
N GLY A 409 3.94 -12.96 6.08
CA GLY A 409 5.07 -13.68 5.48
C GLY A 409 6.33 -12.84 5.48
N GLU A 410 7.48 -13.52 5.49
CA GLU A 410 8.72 -12.92 5.00
C GLU A 410 8.76 -12.90 3.47
N ASP A 411 9.74 -12.21 2.90
CA ASP A 411 10.03 -12.06 1.46
C ASP A 411 8.90 -11.49 0.57
N ILE A 412 7.69 -11.26 1.08
CA ILE A 412 6.62 -10.54 0.37
C ILE A 412 7.10 -9.16 -0.09
N ALA A 413 7.77 -8.40 0.78
CA ALA A 413 8.24 -7.07 0.42
C ALA A 413 9.48 -7.14 -0.49
N TYR A 414 10.34 -8.15 -0.32
CA TYR A 414 11.48 -8.37 -1.20
C TYR A 414 11.05 -8.69 -2.64
N ASP A 415 10.09 -9.61 -2.81
CA ASP A 415 9.64 -10.07 -4.13
C ASP A 415 8.91 -8.97 -4.90
N HIS A 416 8.04 -8.20 -4.22
CA HIS A 416 7.28 -7.11 -4.86
C HIS A 416 8.02 -5.77 -4.90
N ILE A 417 9.05 -5.59 -4.07
CA ILE A 417 9.83 -4.36 -3.89
C ILE A 417 8.91 -3.17 -3.54
N ASN A 418 8.49 -2.39 -4.52
CA ASN A 418 7.68 -1.18 -4.37
C ASN A 418 6.70 -1.04 -5.54
N ASP A 419 6.15 -2.16 -5.98
CA ASP A 419 5.09 -2.20 -6.99
C ASP A 419 3.74 -1.72 -6.42
N GLN A 420 2.68 -1.87 -7.22
CA GLN A 420 1.33 -1.47 -6.82
C GLN A 420 0.78 -2.31 -5.67
N PHE A 421 1.12 -3.60 -5.59
CA PHE A 421 0.67 -4.46 -4.50
C PHE A 421 1.18 -3.94 -3.15
N MET A 422 2.46 -3.57 -3.08
CA MET A 422 3.04 -3.00 -1.86
C MET A 422 2.38 -1.69 -1.44
N SER A 423 2.04 -0.81 -2.38
CA SER A 423 1.40 0.47 -2.06
C SER A 423 -0.09 0.37 -1.74
N ASP A 424 -0.83 -0.50 -2.42
CA ASP A 424 -2.30 -0.55 -2.39
C ASP A 424 -2.85 -1.65 -1.48
N VAL A 425 -2.06 -2.70 -1.20
CA VAL A 425 -2.43 -3.83 -0.34
C VAL A 425 -1.63 -3.82 0.95
N ALA A 426 -0.31 -3.94 0.91
CA ALA A 426 0.51 -3.98 2.12
C ALA A 426 0.60 -2.61 2.82
N HIS A 427 0.35 -1.52 2.08
CA HIS A 427 0.57 -0.13 2.49
C HIS A 427 1.97 0.10 3.06
N ALA A 428 2.96 -0.57 2.47
CA ALA A 428 4.34 -0.60 2.93
C ALA A 428 5.32 -0.36 1.78
N GLU A 429 6.52 0.11 2.11
CA GLU A 429 7.67 0.20 1.21
C GLU A 429 8.77 -0.75 1.69
N TYR A 430 9.38 -1.49 0.76
CA TYR A 430 10.51 -2.36 1.05
C TYR A 430 11.78 -1.56 1.33
N LEU A 431 12.51 -1.94 2.39
CA LEU A 431 13.80 -1.33 2.74
C LEU A 431 14.97 -2.33 2.69
N ILE A 432 14.78 -3.54 3.23
CA ILE A 432 15.84 -4.55 3.33
C ILE A 432 15.27 -5.96 3.48
N ASP A 433 15.96 -6.92 2.87
CA ASP A 433 15.64 -8.35 2.75
C ASP A 433 15.77 -9.14 4.06
N PHE A 434 16.62 -8.65 4.98
CA PHE A 434 16.92 -9.38 6.20
C PHE A 434 17.21 -8.45 7.36
N VAL A 435 16.38 -8.56 8.40
CA VAL A 435 16.59 -7.88 9.68
C VAL A 435 16.92 -8.88 10.79
N ASN A 436 18.18 -8.88 11.23
CA ASN A 436 18.60 -9.68 12.38
C ASN A 436 18.19 -9.03 13.71
N SER A 437 17.02 -9.41 14.24
CA SER A 437 16.55 -9.04 15.58
C SER A 437 15.81 -10.18 16.26
N GLN A 438 15.96 -10.29 17.58
CA GLN A 438 15.24 -11.27 18.42
C GLN A 438 13.95 -10.71 19.03
N THR A 439 13.64 -9.43 18.78
CA THR A 439 12.56 -8.73 19.47
C THR A 439 11.89 -7.73 18.55
N ILE A 440 10.56 -7.66 18.65
CA ILE A 440 9.73 -6.63 18.04
C ILE A 440 9.26 -5.68 19.14
N VAL A 441 9.35 -4.37 18.89
CA VAL A 441 8.93 -3.32 19.82
C VAL A 441 7.85 -2.46 19.18
N ALA A 442 6.75 -2.27 19.90
CA ALA A 442 5.67 -1.41 19.46
C ALA A 442 6.09 0.07 19.43
N LEU A 443 5.89 0.72 18.28
CA LEU A 443 5.97 2.18 18.11
C LEU A 443 4.66 2.86 18.55
N LYS A 444 3.55 2.13 18.44
CA LYS A 444 2.21 2.56 18.87
C LYS A 444 1.66 1.55 19.88
N PRO A 445 2.17 1.49 21.13
CA PRO A 445 1.81 0.46 22.10
C PRO A 445 0.34 0.49 22.56
N LEU A 446 -0.37 1.60 22.33
CA LEU A 446 -1.80 1.71 22.62
C LEU A 446 -2.69 1.20 21.47
N HIS A 447 -2.12 0.90 20.30
CA HIS A 447 -2.88 0.38 19.18
C HIS A 447 -3.48 -0.98 19.55
N PRO A 448 -4.76 -1.29 19.22
CA PRO A 448 -5.43 -2.49 19.70
C PRO A 448 -4.74 -3.81 19.33
N VAL A 449 -4.00 -3.82 18.21
CA VAL A 449 -3.16 -4.94 17.76
C VAL A 449 -2.12 -5.35 18.83
N PHE A 450 -1.62 -4.42 19.65
CA PHE A 450 -0.61 -4.66 20.69
C PHE A 450 -1.14 -4.81 22.10
N ASN A 451 -2.46 -4.94 22.30
CA ASN A 451 -3.01 -5.10 23.64
C ASN A 451 -2.41 -6.33 24.35
N GLY A 452 -1.55 -6.09 25.34
CA GLY A 452 -0.86 -7.12 26.11
C GLY A 452 0.36 -7.74 25.40
N THR A 453 0.83 -7.15 24.30
CA THR A 453 1.95 -7.61 23.47
C THR A 453 2.87 -6.46 23.03
N GLU A 454 3.12 -5.48 23.90
CA GLU A 454 3.88 -4.27 23.53
C GLU A 454 5.37 -4.55 23.19
N GLU A 455 5.91 -5.65 23.69
CA GLU A 455 7.21 -6.22 23.31
C GLU A 455 7.03 -7.71 23.03
N ILE A 456 7.48 -8.17 21.86
CA ILE A 456 7.26 -9.54 21.37
C ILE A 456 8.61 -10.19 21.10
N LEU A 457 8.78 -11.41 21.59
CA LEU A 457 10.01 -12.18 21.46
C LEU A 457 9.88 -13.23 20.36
N PHE A 458 10.91 -13.31 19.54
CA PHE A 458 11.15 -14.47 18.69
C PHE A 458 11.70 -15.62 19.55
N ASN A 459 11.10 -16.79 19.44
CA ASN A 459 11.61 -18.02 20.05
C ASN A 459 12.82 -18.56 19.27
N GLU A 460 12.79 -18.35 17.95
CA GLU A 460 13.85 -18.67 17.00
C GLU A 460 13.94 -17.54 15.98
N THR A 461 15.12 -17.31 15.38
CA THR A 461 15.27 -16.23 14.40
C THR A 461 14.60 -16.64 13.09
N PRO A 462 13.66 -15.84 12.56
CA PRO A 462 13.11 -16.10 11.23
C PRO A 462 14.20 -15.99 10.15
N PRO A 463 14.11 -16.74 9.04
CA PRO A 463 15.13 -16.80 7.99
C PRO A 463 15.45 -15.45 7.35
N THR A 464 14.44 -14.78 6.82
CA THR A 464 14.57 -13.60 5.94
C THR A 464 13.50 -12.54 6.25
N PRO A 465 13.27 -12.15 7.52
CA PRO A 465 12.26 -11.15 7.85
C PRO A 465 12.55 -9.81 7.17
N ASP A 466 11.56 -9.33 6.41
CA ASP A 466 11.61 -8.09 5.66
C ASP A 466 11.57 -6.87 6.59
N GLY A 467 12.48 -5.93 6.33
CA GLY A 467 12.43 -4.59 6.91
C GLY A 467 11.63 -3.65 6.01
N VAL A 468 10.55 -3.08 6.55
CA VAL A 468 9.63 -2.22 5.80
C VAL A 468 9.41 -0.86 6.48
N ASN A 469 8.83 0.07 5.75
CA ASN A 469 8.25 1.29 6.32
C ASN A 469 6.82 1.50 5.78
N ALA A 470 6.03 2.35 6.41
CA ALA A 470 4.64 2.58 5.99
C ALA A 470 4.54 3.63 4.88
N THR A 471 3.63 3.40 3.93
CA THR A 471 3.30 4.32 2.83
C THR A 471 1.79 4.34 2.57
N SER A 472 1.32 5.19 1.66
CA SER A 472 -0.07 5.17 1.15
C SER A 472 -1.16 5.10 2.23
N GLY A 473 -1.04 5.90 3.29
CA GLY A 473 -2.00 5.93 4.41
C GLY A 473 -1.79 4.85 5.47
N GLY A 474 -0.86 3.91 5.24
CA GLY A 474 -0.39 2.95 6.24
C GLY A 474 0.26 3.63 7.43
N VAL A 475 0.20 2.98 8.59
CA VAL A 475 0.80 3.41 9.84
C VAL A 475 1.72 2.31 10.34
N LEU A 476 3.01 2.64 10.49
CA LEU A 476 3.97 1.73 11.09
C LEU A 476 3.75 1.67 12.61
N ILE A 477 3.35 0.50 13.11
CA ILE A 477 3.00 0.32 14.53
C ILE A 477 4.02 -0.48 15.32
N ALA A 478 4.94 -1.21 14.68
CA ALA A 478 6.11 -1.80 15.32
C ALA A 478 7.32 -1.93 14.41
N LYS A 479 8.48 -2.10 15.05
CA LYS A 479 9.78 -2.29 14.40
C LYS A 479 10.61 -3.37 15.07
N TYR A 480 11.62 -3.84 14.37
CA TYR A 480 12.64 -4.72 14.95
C TYR A 480 13.51 -3.94 15.95
N ALA A 481 13.63 -4.44 17.18
CA ALA A 481 14.39 -3.82 18.25
C ALA A 481 15.84 -3.51 17.85
N GLY A 482 16.34 -2.33 18.21
CA GLY A 482 17.72 -1.92 17.92
C GLY A 482 17.99 -1.54 16.46
N THR A 483 16.97 -1.52 15.59
CA THR A 483 17.07 -1.07 14.19
C THR A 483 16.08 0.05 13.88
N ASP A 484 16.15 0.58 12.67
CA ASP A 484 15.16 1.54 12.12
C ASP A 484 14.14 0.87 11.19
N TYR A 485 14.23 -0.44 10.99
CA TYR A 485 13.37 -1.19 10.09
C TYR A 485 12.06 -1.61 10.77
N GLY A 486 10.95 -1.19 10.17
CA GLY A 486 9.60 -1.56 10.57
C GLY A 486 9.25 -3.02 10.24
N CYS A 487 8.23 -3.55 10.90
CA CYS A 487 7.79 -4.94 10.69
C CYS A 487 6.28 -5.19 10.79
N ILE A 488 5.53 -4.23 11.33
CA ILE A 488 4.07 -4.32 11.39
C ILE A 488 3.48 -3.00 10.92
N VAL A 489 2.76 -3.06 9.81
CA VAL A 489 2.06 -1.94 9.20
C VAL A 489 0.55 -2.20 9.29
N VAL A 490 -0.22 -1.15 9.58
CA VAL A 490 -1.68 -1.22 9.54
C VAL A 490 -2.23 -0.13 8.64
N TYR A 491 -3.32 -0.43 7.94
CA TYR A 491 -4.08 0.53 7.16
C TYR A 491 -5.53 0.54 7.61
N ASP A 492 -6.07 1.73 7.88
CA ASP A 492 -7.44 1.92 8.34
C ASP A 492 -8.24 2.83 7.40
N GLY A 493 -8.73 2.25 6.32
CA GLY A 493 -9.60 2.93 5.36
C GLY A 493 -10.91 3.43 5.97
N VAL A 494 -11.36 2.88 7.11
CA VAL A 494 -12.55 3.39 7.83
C VAL A 494 -12.24 4.76 8.44
N ALA A 495 -11.08 4.89 9.09
CA ALA A 495 -10.64 6.15 9.70
C ALA A 495 -10.27 7.21 8.64
N LEU A 496 -9.72 6.77 7.49
CA LEU A 496 -9.32 7.65 6.39
C LEU A 496 -10.49 8.02 5.47
N GLY A 497 -11.57 7.23 5.43
CA GLY A 497 -12.65 7.38 4.46
C GLY A 497 -12.26 6.96 3.04
N GLU A 498 -11.36 5.98 2.93
CA GLU A 498 -10.73 5.52 1.67
C GLU A 498 -10.98 4.02 1.46
N ASN A 499 -10.79 3.54 0.22
CA ASN A 499 -10.92 2.11 -0.18
C ASN A 499 -12.17 1.42 0.39
N ASN A 500 -13.32 2.10 0.35
CA ASN A 500 -14.60 1.60 0.88
C ASN A 500 -14.52 1.09 2.33
N GLY A 501 -13.63 1.65 3.15
CA GLY A 501 -13.45 1.25 4.54
C GLY A 501 -12.60 0.00 4.74
N ALA A 502 -11.78 -0.40 3.77
CA ALA A 502 -10.87 -1.54 3.91
C ALA A 502 -9.94 -1.42 5.12
N ARG A 503 -9.51 -2.57 5.67
CA ARG A 503 -8.49 -2.60 6.72
C ARG A 503 -7.47 -3.70 6.43
N VAL A 504 -6.20 -3.36 6.63
CA VAL A 504 -5.08 -4.29 6.45
C VAL A 504 -4.21 -4.30 7.70
N VAL A 505 -3.75 -5.49 8.09
CA VAL A 505 -2.59 -5.66 8.96
C VAL A 505 -1.57 -6.47 8.18
N TYR A 506 -0.37 -5.93 8.01
CA TYR A 506 0.75 -6.62 7.37
C TYR A 506 1.82 -6.95 8.41
N PHE A 507 2.16 -8.24 8.51
CA PHE A 507 3.30 -8.77 9.25
C PHE A 507 4.39 -9.20 8.26
N SER A 508 5.50 -8.46 8.20
CA SER A 508 6.61 -8.73 7.27
C SER A 508 7.56 -9.83 7.75
N PHE A 509 7.03 -10.77 8.53
CA PHE A 509 7.76 -11.89 9.12
C PHE A 509 6.83 -13.07 9.40
N PRO A 510 7.38 -14.30 9.42
CA PRO A 510 6.63 -15.50 9.79
C PRO A 510 6.32 -15.53 11.29
N VAL A 511 5.04 -15.49 11.66
CA VAL A 511 4.56 -15.52 13.04
C VAL A 511 4.90 -16.82 13.74
N HIS A 512 5.14 -17.92 13.00
CA HIS A 512 5.54 -19.22 13.54
C HIS A 512 6.72 -19.12 14.52
N TYR A 513 7.66 -18.22 14.24
CA TYR A 513 8.87 -18.00 15.02
C TYR A 513 8.67 -17.23 16.34
N LEU A 514 7.48 -16.67 16.57
CA LEU A 514 7.16 -15.94 17.81
C LEU A 514 6.94 -16.89 19.00
N ASN A 515 7.10 -16.37 20.22
CA ASN A 515 6.64 -17.08 21.41
C ASN A 515 5.13 -17.40 21.33
N ALA A 516 4.73 -18.65 21.54
CA ALA A 516 3.36 -19.13 21.31
C ALA A 516 2.25 -18.31 22.01
N GLY A 517 2.50 -17.86 23.25
CA GLY A 517 1.54 -17.04 23.99
C GLY A 517 1.37 -15.65 23.38
N GLN A 518 2.48 -15.01 23.01
CA GLN A 518 2.49 -13.69 22.38
C GLN A 518 1.96 -13.75 20.94
N ARG A 519 2.33 -14.79 20.19
CA ARG A 519 1.82 -15.11 18.84
C ARG A 519 0.30 -15.19 18.82
N THR A 520 -0.26 -16.03 19.68
CA THR A 520 -1.72 -16.22 19.80
C THR A 520 -2.42 -14.90 20.10
N GLN A 521 -1.87 -14.10 21.02
CA GLN A 521 -2.45 -12.81 21.40
C GLN A 521 -2.35 -11.78 20.26
N LEU A 522 -1.21 -11.69 19.56
CA LEU A 522 -1.00 -10.77 18.44
C LEU A 522 -1.97 -11.07 17.29
N ILE A 523 -2.02 -12.33 16.83
CA ILE A 523 -2.94 -12.77 15.77
C ILE A 523 -4.38 -12.45 16.16
N ARG A 524 -4.78 -12.82 17.38
CA ARG A 524 -6.15 -12.57 17.87
C ARG A 524 -6.49 -11.08 17.92
N ASN A 525 -5.56 -10.24 18.37
CA ASN A 525 -5.77 -8.79 18.42
C ASN A 525 -5.93 -8.20 17.01
N ALA A 526 -5.08 -8.62 16.07
CA ALA A 526 -5.15 -8.19 14.68
C ALA A 526 -6.48 -8.60 14.01
N VAL A 527 -6.86 -9.87 14.15
CA VAL A 527 -8.13 -10.40 13.62
C VAL A 527 -9.34 -9.67 14.21
N LYS A 528 -9.36 -9.44 15.54
CA LYS A 528 -10.44 -8.66 16.17
C LYS A 528 -10.50 -7.22 15.65
N TRP A 529 -9.36 -6.58 15.45
CA TRP A 529 -9.32 -5.20 14.93
C TRP A 529 -9.84 -5.14 13.49
N LEU A 530 -9.42 -6.08 12.63
CA LEU A 530 -9.86 -6.21 11.24
C LEU A 530 -11.37 -6.49 11.11
N LEU A 531 -11.95 -7.27 12.02
CA LEU A 531 -13.38 -7.63 12.02
C LEU A 531 -14.31 -6.53 12.56
N THR A 532 -13.78 -5.36 12.89
CA THR A 532 -14.58 -4.22 13.39
C THR A 532 -14.36 -3.00 12.52
N SER A 533 -15.24 -2.01 12.67
CA SER A 533 -15.05 -0.68 12.09
C SER A 533 -14.88 0.38 13.18
N TYR A 534 -14.31 0.00 14.34
CA TYR A 534 -14.18 0.94 15.45
C TYR A 534 -13.18 2.05 15.12
N VAL A 535 -13.63 3.31 15.17
CA VAL A 535 -12.81 4.52 14.99
C VAL A 535 -12.99 5.39 16.23
N TYR A 536 -11.89 5.91 16.75
CA TYR A 536 -11.90 6.68 17.99
C TYR A 536 -10.84 7.77 18.01
N SER A 537 -11.06 8.77 18.84
CA SER A 537 -10.09 9.84 19.08
C SER A 537 -10.30 10.51 20.43
N SER A 538 -9.21 10.99 21.02
CA SER A 538 -9.20 11.76 22.26
C SER A 538 -8.79 13.22 22.02
N SER A 539 -9.43 14.14 22.73
CA SER A 539 -9.11 15.57 22.68
C SER A 539 -9.38 16.26 24.02
N THR A 540 -8.92 17.50 24.13
CA THR A 540 -9.21 18.42 25.23
C THR A 540 -9.82 19.72 24.71
N ASP A 541 -10.60 20.42 25.52
CA ASP A 541 -11.30 21.66 25.10
C ASP A 541 -10.40 22.88 24.87
N ALA A 542 -9.15 22.84 25.33
CA ALA A 542 -8.15 23.87 25.10
C ALA A 542 -6.73 23.25 25.02
N ASN A 543 -5.79 24.00 24.48
CA ASN A 543 -4.38 23.59 24.39
C ASN A 543 -3.56 23.95 25.64
N GLN A 544 -4.07 24.84 26.50
CA GLN A 544 -3.39 25.33 27.71
C GLN A 544 -4.40 25.57 28.84
N TYR A 545 -3.98 25.22 30.06
CA TYR A 545 -4.77 25.30 31.30
C TYR A 545 -3.94 25.90 32.43
N TYR A 546 -4.62 26.30 33.50
CA TYR A 546 -4.03 27.02 34.61
C TYR A 546 -4.51 26.42 35.92
N PRO A 547 -3.79 26.61 37.03
CA PRO A 547 -4.26 26.18 38.32
C PRO A 547 -5.60 26.86 38.66
N GLY A 548 -6.64 26.05 38.89
CA GLY A 548 -8.03 26.46 39.06
C GLY A 548 -8.94 26.21 37.85
N SER A 549 -8.41 25.79 36.71
CA SER A 549 -9.20 25.47 35.51
C SER A 549 -9.78 24.06 35.56
N TYR A 550 -10.89 23.85 34.84
CA TYR A 550 -11.35 22.51 34.46
C TYR A 550 -10.86 22.16 33.06
N VAL A 551 -10.29 20.97 32.90
CA VAL A 551 -9.93 20.36 31.62
C VAL A 551 -11.07 19.44 31.22
N LYS A 552 -11.76 19.70 30.12
CA LYS A 552 -12.72 18.75 29.55
C LYS A 552 -11.94 17.77 28.67
N ILE A 553 -11.85 16.53 29.12
CA ILE A 553 -11.30 15.41 28.35
C ILE A 553 -12.46 14.79 27.58
N THR A 554 -12.27 14.61 26.27
CA THR A 554 -13.27 14.06 25.36
C THR A 554 -12.71 12.82 24.66
N PHE A 555 -13.47 11.73 24.66
CA PHE A 555 -13.20 10.51 23.91
C PHE A 555 -14.38 10.20 23.00
N THR A 556 -14.17 10.27 21.69
CA THR A 556 -15.18 9.89 20.70
C THR A 556 -14.93 8.48 20.23
N ILE A 557 -15.98 7.65 20.16
CA ILE A 557 -15.87 6.30 19.61
C ILE A 557 -17.11 5.91 18.80
N ARG A 558 -16.86 5.33 17.62
CA ARG A 558 -17.88 4.90 16.66
C ARG A 558 -17.55 3.54 16.08
N ASN A 559 -18.55 2.82 15.59
CA ASN A 559 -18.41 1.66 14.71
C ASN A 559 -18.83 2.05 13.29
N GLY A 560 -17.86 2.36 12.44
CA GLY A 560 -18.11 3.08 11.20
C GLY A 560 -18.68 4.46 11.50
N SER A 561 -19.88 4.75 11.00
CA SER A 561 -20.61 5.99 11.31
C SER A 561 -21.35 5.96 12.65
N ASP A 562 -21.67 4.77 13.16
CA ASP A 562 -22.62 4.60 14.25
C ASP A 562 -21.94 4.84 15.61
N PRO A 563 -22.53 5.63 16.51
CA PRO A 563 -21.96 5.86 17.83
C PRO A 563 -21.97 4.59 18.67
N LEU A 564 -20.87 4.34 19.40
CA LEU A 564 -20.77 3.18 20.28
C LEU A 564 -21.22 3.58 21.69
N LEU A 565 -22.41 3.14 22.08
CA LEU A 565 -23.09 3.59 23.31
C LEU A 565 -22.95 2.58 24.46
N ASN A 566 -23.19 3.06 25.69
CA ASN A 566 -23.27 2.26 26.91
C ASN A 566 -21.99 1.45 27.23
N ILE A 567 -20.83 1.90 26.76
CA ILE A 567 -19.54 1.29 27.13
C ILE A 567 -18.91 2.03 28.33
N PRO A 568 -18.20 1.33 29.23
CA PRO A 568 -17.39 1.97 30.26
C PRO A 568 -16.15 2.66 29.66
N VAL A 569 -15.98 3.94 29.94
CA VAL A 569 -14.81 4.73 29.52
C VAL A 569 -14.19 5.43 30.74
N TYR A 570 -12.88 5.25 30.91
CA TYR A 570 -12.13 5.78 32.05
C TYR A 570 -10.87 6.50 31.58
N ALA A 571 -10.48 7.56 32.27
CA ALA A 571 -9.23 8.27 32.02
C ALA A 571 -8.36 8.34 33.29
N LYS A 572 -7.07 8.03 33.16
CA LYS A 572 -6.04 8.24 34.19
C LYS A 572 -5.14 9.39 33.77
N ILE A 573 -5.06 10.42 34.59
CA ILE A 573 -4.31 11.65 34.31
C ILE A 573 -3.01 11.60 35.08
N PHE A 574 -1.89 11.86 34.40
CA PHE A 574 -0.55 11.87 34.97
C PHE A 574 0.07 13.26 34.90
N PHE A 575 0.79 13.60 35.97
CA PHE A 575 1.64 14.77 36.06
C PHE A 575 2.80 14.71 35.05
N PRO A 576 3.46 15.84 34.76
CA PRO A 576 4.64 15.88 33.88
C PRO A 576 5.80 14.98 34.33
N ASN A 577 5.86 14.62 35.62
CA ASN A 577 6.85 13.70 36.18
C ASN A 577 6.44 12.21 36.09
N GLY A 578 5.30 11.90 35.49
CA GLY A 578 4.76 10.54 35.33
C GLY A 578 4.03 9.97 36.54
N SER A 579 3.85 10.74 37.64
CA SER A 579 3.03 10.31 38.78
C SER A 579 1.53 10.54 38.52
N LEU A 580 0.65 9.71 39.10
CA LEU A 580 -0.80 9.81 38.91
C LEU A 580 -1.34 11.10 39.55
N ALA A 581 -2.01 11.93 38.76
CA ALA A 581 -2.69 13.15 39.18
C ALA A 581 -4.17 12.93 39.53
N GLY A 582 -4.84 12.01 38.84
CA GLY A 582 -6.23 11.66 39.15
C GLY A 582 -6.83 10.67 38.16
N GLU A 583 -8.07 10.28 38.43
CA GLU A 583 -8.86 9.36 37.60
C GLU A 583 -10.26 9.94 37.35
N LEU A 584 -10.82 9.68 36.18
CA LEU A 584 -12.14 10.16 35.76
C LEU A 584 -12.92 9.07 35.04
N ASN A 585 -14.23 9.04 35.26
CA ASN A 585 -15.16 8.35 34.37
C ASN A 585 -15.56 9.32 33.27
N LEU A 586 -15.49 8.91 32.01
CA LEU A 586 -16.05 9.67 30.91
C LEU A 586 -17.46 9.14 30.65
N VAL A 587 -18.44 10.05 30.49
CA VAL A 587 -19.86 9.74 30.32
C VAL A 587 -20.44 10.40 29.08
N ASP A 588 -21.43 9.74 28.49
CA ASP A 588 -22.18 10.17 27.30
C ASP A 588 -23.68 10.28 27.71
N ASP A 589 -23.97 11.27 28.57
CA ASP A 589 -25.25 11.43 29.27
C ASP A 589 -25.74 12.89 29.38
N GLY A 590 -25.09 13.81 28.65
CA GLY A 590 -25.38 15.24 28.66
C GLY A 590 -24.83 15.97 29.90
N THR A 591 -23.95 15.34 30.68
CA THR A 591 -23.27 15.96 31.84
C THR A 591 -21.76 16.12 31.60
N ASN A 592 -21.05 16.77 32.52
CA ASN A 592 -19.60 16.97 32.46
C ASN A 592 -19.05 17.62 31.17
N GLY A 593 -19.88 18.38 30.45
CA GLY A 593 -19.47 19.07 29.23
C GLY A 593 -19.75 18.28 27.95
N ASP A 594 -20.46 17.17 28.05
CA ASP A 594 -21.18 16.53 26.96
C ASP A 594 -22.43 17.38 26.62
N GLU A 595 -22.58 17.72 25.34
CA GLU A 595 -23.65 18.58 24.84
C GLU A 595 -24.89 17.79 24.41
N VAL A 596 -24.70 16.56 23.91
CA VAL A 596 -25.76 15.74 23.33
C VAL A 596 -25.63 14.31 23.87
N PRO A 597 -26.54 13.87 24.76
CA PRO A 597 -26.46 12.52 25.31
C PRO A 597 -26.65 11.45 24.22
N SER A 598 -25.95 10.34 24.39
CA SER A 598 -26.00 9.13 23.56
C SER A 598 -25.58 9.35 22.11
N ASP A 599 -24.52 10.12 21.88
CA ASP A 599 -23.98 10.42 20.55
C ASP A 599 -22.58 9.82 20.29
N GLY A 600 -22.07 9.03 21.25
CA GLY A 600 -20.76 8.37 21.19
C GLY A 600 -19.60 9.27 21.61
N ILE A 601 -19.88 10.45 22.19
CA ILE A 601 -18.89 11.39 22.70
C ILE A 601 -18.88 11.34 24.23
N TYR A 602 -17.88 10.65 24.78
CA TYR A 602 -17.71 10.51 26.22
C TYR A 602 -16.87 11.67 26.77
N THR A 603 -17.38 12.38 27.77
CA THR A 603 -16.68 13.53 28.38
C THR A 603 -16.51 13.42 29.89
N GLY A 604 -15.48 14.10 30.41
CA GLY A 604 -15.21 14.22 31.84
C GLY A 604 -14.40 15.47 32.15
N LYS A 605 -14.59 16.06 33.33
CA LYS A 605 -13.90 17.28 33.75
C LYS A 605 -12.86 17.00 34.83
N PHE A 606 -11.60 17.26 34.53
CA PHE A 606 -10.50 17.25 35.47
C PHE A 606 -10.27 18.64 36.06
N TYR A 607 -10.24 18.79 37.38
CA TYR A 607 -9.90 20.08 38.00
C TYR A 607 -8.41 20.17 38.28
N VAL A 608 -7.75 21.24 37.80
CA VAL A 608 -6.33 21.49 38.07
C VAL A 608 -6.22 22.22 39.41
N GLU A 609 -5.70 21.59 40.46
CA GLU A 609 -5.55 22.24 41.77
C GLU A 609 -4.46 23.34 41.74
N LYS A 610 -4.51 24.26 42.71
CA LYS A 610 -3.58 25.40 42.77
C LYS A 610 -2.12 24.97 42.98
N GLU A 611 -1.96 23.83 43.63
CA GLU A 611 -0.69 23.23 44.01
C GLU A 611 -0.09 22.35 42.89
N TYR A 612 -0.83 22.10 41.81
CA TYR A 612 -0.41 21.24 40.72
C TYR A 612 0.69 21.92 39.88
N PRO A 613 1.79 21.21 39.56
CA PRO A 613 2.93 21.81 38.88
C PRO A 613 2.61 22.18 37.42
N PRO A 614 3.20 23.26 36.88
CA PRO A 614 3.12 23.53 35.45
C PRO A 614 3.89 22.46 34.65
N GLY A 615 3.44 22.21 33.42
CA GLY A 615 4.04 21.28 32.47
C GLY A 615 2.99 20.51 31.67
N THR A 616 3.46 19.54 30.88
CA THR A 616 2.58 18.68 30.06
C THR A 616 2.04 17.51 30.87
N TYR A 617 0.73 17.46 31.00
CA TYR A 617 0.00 16.35 31.58
C TYR A 617 -0.42 15.40 30.46
N THR A 618 -0.59 14.12 30.80
CA THR A 618 -1.09 13.10 29.87
C THR A 618 -2.27 12.39 30.49
N ALA A 619 -3.39 12.35 29.78
CA ALA A 619 -4.53 11.51 30.09
C ALA A 619 -4.46 10.23 29.24
N TYR A 620 -4.44 9.08 29.88
CA TYR A 620 -4.59 7.77 29.26
C TYR A 620 -6.05 7.33 29.37
N ILE A 621 -6.70 7.09 28.23
CA ILE A 621 -8.09 6.70 28.14
C ILE A 621 -8.18 5.19 27.87
N GLU A 622 -9.06 4.50 28.57
CA GLU A 622 -9.41 3.11 28.33
C GLU A 622 -10.93 2.97 28.17
N ALA A 623 -11.36 2.39 27.06
CA ALA A 623 -12.75 2.05 26.78
C ALA A 623 -12.91 0.53 26.72
N ASN A 624 -13.82 -0.03 27.51
CA ASN A 624 -14.08 -1.48 27.51
C ASN A 624 -15.28 -1.81 26.64
N ILE A 625 -15.03 -2.39 25.46
CA ILE A 625 -16.06 -2.73 24.49
C ILE A 625 -16.45 -4.21 24.68
N PRO A 626 -17.73 -4.50 25.02
CA PRO A 626 -18.21 -5.86 25.20
C PRO A 626 -17.88 -6.76 23.99
N ASN A 627 -17.40 -7.99 24.25
CA ASN A 627 -17.02 -9.00 23.26
C ASN A 627 -15.82 -8.66 22.35
N TYR A 628 -15.36 -7.41 22.33
CA TYR A 628 -14.14 -6.99 21.64
C TYR A 628 -12.93 -7.03 22.59
N GLY A 629 -12.98 -6.23 23.66
CA GLY A 629 -11.87 -6.00 24.57
C GLY A 629 -11.68 -4.51 24.89
N ILE A 630 -10.45 -4.13 25.23
CA ILE A 630 -10.12 -2.75 25.62
C ILE A 630 -9.59 -1.98 24.41
N VAL A 631 -10.08 -0.77 24.20
CA VAL A 631 -9.47 0.24 23.33
C VAL A 631 -8.76 1.25 24.21
N LYS A 632 -7.54 1.64 23.81
CA LYS A 632 -6.73 2.62 24.53
C LYS A 632 -6.40 3.80 23.64
N ASP A 633 -6.34 4.98 24.24
CA ASP A 633 -5.89 6.20 23.58
C ASP A 633 -5.22 7.13 24.60
N GLN A 634 -4.58 8.20 24.13
CA GLN A 634 -4.03 9.22 25.01
C GLN A 634 -4.19 10.62 24.43
N VAL A 635 -4.33 11.60 25.32
CA VAL A 635 -4.25 13.02 24.98
C VAL A 635 -3.39 13.76 25.99
N SER A 636 -2.58 14.70 25.50
CA SER A 636 -1.76 15.56 26.36
C SER A 636 -2.29 16.99 26.37
N PHE A 637 -2.19 17.64 27.52
CA PHE A 637 -2.54 19.05 27.68
C PHE A 637 -1.51 19.77 28.55
N ASN A 638 -1.34 21.07 28.36
CA ASN A 638 -0.31 21.83 29.06
C ASN A 638 -0.91 22.69 30.19
N VAL A 639 -0.35 22.61 31.39
CA VAL A 639 -0.67 23.52 32.50
C VAL A 639 0.45 24.55 32.63
N VAL A 640 0.13 25.84 32.69
CA VAL A 640 1.12 26.92 32.84
C VAL A 640 0.93 27.69 34.15
N GLY A 641 2.01 28.27 34.65
CA GLY A 641 2.06 28.79 36.03
C GLY A 641 1.36 30.14 36.28
N GLU A 642 1.21 30.99 35.27
CA GLU A 642 0.62 32.34 35.44
C GLU A 642 -0.19 32.75 34.21
N VAL A 643 -1.40 33.26 34.46
CA VAL A 643 -2.26 33.91 33.46
C VAL A 643 -1.60 35.22 33.00
N THR A 644 -1.66 35.55 31.70
CA THR A 644 -1.20 36.85 31.20
C THR A 644 -2.33 37.65 30.58
N VAL A 645 -2.42 38.93 30.93
CA VAL A 645 -3.43 39.84 30.39
C VAL A 645 -2.75 40.91 29.57
N SER A 646 -3.29 41.20 28.39
CA SER A 646 -2.80 42.24 27.48
C SER A 646 -3.94 43.16 27.04
N ALA A 647 -3.60 44.42 26.76
CA ALA A 647 -4.54 45.43 26.29
C ALA A 647 -4.00 46.03 24.98
N THR A 648 -4.77 45.93 23.90
CA THR A 648 -4.37 46.39 22.57
C THR A 648 -5.41 47.37 22.03
N LEU A 649 -4.96 48.53 21.55
CA LEU A 649 -5.85 49.51 20.93
C LEU A 649 -6.44 48.95 19.63
N ILE A 650 -7.76 49.02 19.48
CA ILE A 650 -8.45 48.72 18.22
C ILE A 650 -8.65 50.02 17.44
N ASP A 651 -9.26 51.02 18.07
CA ASP A 651 -9.63 52.28 17.44
C ASP A 651 -9.77 53.40 18.47
N ALA A 652 -9.58 54.64 18.06
CA ALA A 652 -9.90 55.81 18.87
C ALA A 652 -10.29 57.01 18.01
N TYR A 653 -11.46 57.57 18.26
CA TYR A 653 -11.98 58.71 17.50
C TYR A 653 -12.81 59.65 18.39
N VAL A 654 -13.18 60.80 17.83
CA VAL A 654 -13.99 61.80 18.53
C VAL A 654 -15.26 62.05 17.72
N GLU A 655 -16.41 62.03 18.39
CA GLU A 655 -17.71 62.35 17.80
C GLU A 655 -18.47 63.31 18.72
N ASN A 656 -18.82 64.49 18.21
CA ASN A 656 -19.54 65.54 18.94
C ASN A 656 -18.94 65.83 20.32
N ALA A 657 -17.63 66.07 20.37
CA ALA A 657 -16.83 66.29 21.59
C ALA A 657 -16.78 65.10 22.58
N LYS A 658 -17.30 63.92 22.24
CA LYS A 658 -17.07 62.67 22.99
C LYS A 658 -15.92 61.91 22.39
N VAL A 659 -14.96 61.53 23.22
CA VAL A 659 -13.85 60.64 22.82
C VAL A 659 -14.30 59.21 23.02
N ILE A 660 -14.16 58.37 22.00
CA ILE A 660 -14.48 56.94 22.04
C ILE A 660 -13.18 56.19 21.77
N ILE A 661 -12.79 55.30 22.69
CA ILE A 661 -11.58 54.48 22.61
C ILE A 661 -12.01 53.02 22.73
N LYS A 662 -11.72 52.21 21.69
CA LYS A 662 -11.99 50.77 21.65
C LYS A 662 -10.69 50.01 21.91
N VAL A 663 -10.70 49.11 22.89
CA VAL A 663 -9.54 48.31 23.30
C VAL A 663 -9.93 46.84 23.34
N SER A 664 -9.09 45.99 22.76
CA SER A 664 -9.17 44.54 22.96
C SER A 664 -8.36 44.17 24.18
N ILE A 665 -9.00 43.59 25.18
CA ILE A 665 -8.34 42.94 26.30
C ILE A 665 -8.28 41.45 25.99
N ALA A 666 -7.09 40.85 26.05
CA ALA A 666 -6.92 39.41 25.86
C ALA A 666 -6.25 38.81 27.09
N CYS A 667 -6.87 37.76 27.61
CA CYS A 667 -6.39 36.93 28.70
C CYS A 667 -5.91 35.59 28.13
N GLN A 668 -4.61 35.33 28.14
CA GLN A 668 -4.11 34.00 27.88
C GLN A 668 -4.25 33.21 29.17
N GLY A 669 -5.22 32.29 29.19
CA GLY A 669 -5.37 31.34 30.28
C GLY A 669 -6.48 31.53 31.28
N GLY A 670 -7.39 32.42 30.96
CA GLY A 670 -8.59 32.62 31.72
C GLY A 670 -9.54 33.44 30.87
N ILE A 671 -10.54 33.97 31.55
CA ILE A 671 -11.42 34.98 30.99
C ILE A 671 -10.91 36.36 31.43
N VAL A 672 -11.21 37.39 30.66
CA VAL A 672 -11.08 38.75 31.16
C VAL A 672 -12.20 38.93 32.18
N GLU A 673 -11.88 39.37 33.40
CA GLU A 673 -12.87 39.54 34.48
C GLU A 673 -13.27 41.01 34.67
N GLY A 674 -12.54 41.93 34.05
CA GLY A 674 -12.93 43.31 33.96
C GLY A 674 -11.87 44.20 33.34
N ALA A 675 -12.25 45.47 33.15
CA ALA A 675 -11.37 46.51 32.68
C ALA A 675 -11.65 47.86 33.36
N GLU A 676 -10.64 48.70 33.40
CA GLU A 676 -10.71 50.03 34.01
C GLU A 676 -9.92 51.05 33.21
N TYR A 677 -10.27 52.32 33.38
CA TYR A 677 -9.55 53.43 32.78
C TYR A 677 -9.28 54.55 33.79
N SER A 678 -8.23 55.34 33.54
CA SER A 678 -7.85 56.51 34.34
C SER A 678 -7.52 57.68 33.42
N ILE A 679 -7.82 58.91 33.86
CA ILE A 679 -7.46 60.14 33.14
C ILE A 679 -6.46 60.92 34.00
N ASN A 680 -5.26 61.21 33.47
CA ASN A 680 -4.20 61.93 34.18
C ASN A 680 -3.89 61.36 35.58
N SER A 681 -3.90 60.04 35.71
CA SER A 681 -3.67 59.32 36.98
C SER A 681 -4.73 59.59 38.06
N SER A 682 -5.97 59.96 37.67
CA SER A 682 -7.12 59.89 38.57
C SER A 682 -7.32 58.45 39.10
N PRO A 683 -8.03 58.25 40.22
CA PRO A 683 -8.46 56.91 40.63
C PRO A 683 -9.12 56.17 39.43
N PRO A 684 -8.76 54.89 39.19
CA PRO A 684 -9.33 54.12 38.09
C PRO A 684 -10.86 54.05 38.19
N THR A 685 -11.51 54.20 37.04
CA THR A 685 -12.95 54.04 36.87
C THR A 685 -13.19 52.71 36.16
N ALA A 686 -14.01 51.84 36.76
CA ALA A 686 -14.37 50.57 36.15
C ALA A 686 -15.16 50.78 34.85
N ILE A 687 -14.86 49.97 33.84
CA ILE A 687 -15.64 49.86 32.61
C ILE A 687 -16.73 48.81 32.88
N PRO A 688 -18.01 49.20 32.92
CA PRO A 688 -19.08 48.39 33.52
C PRO A 688 -19.34 47.08 32.78
N SER A 689 -19.14 47.04 31.47
CA SER A 689 -19.26 45.84 30.64
C SER A 689 -18.43 45.99 29.36
N PRO A 690 -18.00 44.87 28.74
CA PRO A 690 -17.51 44.84 27.37
C PRO A 690 -18.65 45.03 26.35
N GLU A 691 -18.33 45.00 25.06
CA GLU A 691 -19.23 45.30 23.94
C GLU A 691 -20.37 44.27 23.77
N ASP A 692 -20.15 43.01 24.13
CA ASP A 692 -21.15 41.92 24.16
C ASP A 692 -21.94 41.84 25.48
N GLY A 693 -21.47 42.51 26.53
CA GLY A 693 -22.21 42.78 27.75
C GLY A 693 -21.78 42.03 29.00
N ALA A 694 -20.87 41.05 28.91
CA ALA A 694 -20.38 40.29 30.06
C ALA A 694 -18.88 40.01 29.93
N TYR A 695 -18.15 40.07 31.04
CA TYR A 695 -16.73 39.69 31.10
C TYR A 695 -16.63 38.18 31.33
N ASP A 696 -16.72 37.39 30.27
CA ASP A 696 -16.77 35.92 30.34
C ASP A 696 -16.01 35.20 29.22
N GLU A 697 -15.31 35.93 28.36
CA GLU A 697 -14.49 35.35 27.30
C GLU A 697 -12.97 35.58 27.51
N PRO A 698 -12.10 34.73 26.91
CA PRO A 698 -10.66 34.97 26.90
C PRO A 698 -10.24 36.25 26.19
N LYS A 699 -11.13 36.83 25.37
CA LYS A 699 -10.87 38.07 24.64
C LYS A 699 -12.11 38.95 24.64
N GLU A 700 -11.99 40.11 25.25
CA GLU A 700 -13.06 41.08 25.39
C GLU A 700 -12.76 42.37 24.63
N ILE A 701 -13.80 43.05 24.15
CA ILE A 701 -13.68 44.39 23.58
C ILE A 701 -14.36 45.39 24.50
N VAL A 702 -13.59 46.35 24.99
CA VAL A 702 -14.10 47.39 25.90
C VAL A 702 -14.10 48.75 25.21
N VAL A 703 -15.12 49.55 25.50
CA VAL A 703 -15.29 50.89 24.94
C VAL A 703 -15.27 51.93 26.06
N VAL A 704 -14.27 52.81 26.03
CA VAL A 704 -14.17 53.95 26.94
C VAL A 704 -14.74 55.18 26.23
N THR A 705 -15.77 55.79 26.83
CA THR A 705 -16.36 57.05 26.35
C THR A 705 -16.08 58.17 27.33
N ILE A 706 -15.40 59.22 26.88
CA ILE A 706 -15.06 60.40 27.69
C ILE A 706 -15.83 61.61 27.15
N ASP A 707 -16.59 62.27 28.01
CA ASP A 707 -17.23 63.54 27.68
C ASP A 707 -16.21 64.68 27.70
N GLY A 708 -15.61 64.92 26.54
CA GLY A 708 -14.64 65.98 26.36
C GLY A 708 -15.21 67.39 26.49
N ALA A 709 -16.54 67.57 26.45
CA ALA A 709 -17.18 68.84 26.75
C ALA A 709 -16.97 69.28 28.20
N GLN A 710 -16.66 68.36 29.12
CA GLN A 710 -16.38 68.67 30.54
C GLN A 710 -14.89 68.92 30.83
N LEU A 711 -13.98 68.60 29.92
CA LEU A 711 -12.53 68.75 30.13
C LEU A 711 -12.08 70.20 29.90
N SER A 712 -11.25 70.77 30.77
CA SER A 712 -10.59 72.05 30.46
C SER A 712 -9.66 71.94 29.25
N ASP A 713 -9.32 73.05 28.62
CA ASP A 713 -8.31 73.06 27.54
C ASP A 713 -6.96 72.55 28.07
N GLY A 714 -6.32 71.63 27.34
CA GLY A 714 -5.07 71.00 27.78
C GLY A 714 -4.79 69.64 27.16
N TYR A 715 -3.73 69.00 27.65
CA TYR A 715 -3.36 67.62 27.32
C TYR A 715 -3.83 66.67 28.42
N TYR A 716 -4.32 65.51 28.00
CA TYR A 716 -4.75 64.43 28.88
C TYR A 716 -4.15 63.11 28.42
N THR A 717 -3.85 62.22 29.37
CA THR A 717 -3.53 60.82 29.10
C THR A 717 -4.65 59.95 29.63
N VAL A 718 -5.25 59.15 28.76
CA VAL A 718 -6.20 58.10 29.11
C VAL A 718 -5.44 56.78 29.16
N SER A 719 -5.37 56.18 30.34
CA SER A 719 -4.75 54.89 30.58
C SER A 719 -5.84 53.83 30.72
N ILE A 720 -5.78 52.74 29.95
CA ILE A 720 -6.77 51.65 29.97
C ILE A 720 -6.04 50.34 30.27
N ARG A 721 -6.61 49.48 31.12
CA ARG A 721 -6.10 48.12 31.36
C ARG A 721 -7.25 47.17 31.68
N GLY A 722 -7.07 45.90 31.36
CA GLY A 722 -7.91 44.80 31.82
C GLY A 722 -7.21 43.92 32.86
N TRP A 723 -7.98 43.06 33.53
CA TRP A 723 -7.48 42.08 34.48
C TRP A 723 -8.20 40.73 34.39
N SER A 724 -7.56 39.73 34.98
CA SER A 724 -8.13 38.42 35.29
C SER A 724 -7.59 38.02 36.67
N GLY A 725 -8.48 37.79 37.64
CA GLY A 725 -8.12 37.64 39.04
C GLY A 725 -7.34 38.84 39.59
N GLN A 726 -6.10 38.62 40.04
CA GLN A 726 -5.19 39.67 40.53
C GLN A 726 -4.15 40.11 39.50
N VAL A 727 -4.19 39.57 38.28
CA VAL A 727 -3.22 39.90 37.22
C VAL A 727 -3.80 40.98 36.32
N TYR A 728 -3.07 42.09 36.21
CA TYR A 728 -3.45 43.22 35.37
C TYR A 728 -2.55 43.28 34.14
N SER A 729 -3.13 43.65 33.00
CA SER A 729 -2.36 44.10 31.85
C SER A 729 -1.57 45.37 32.17
N GLN A 730 -0.50 45.60 31.41
CA GLN A 730 0.14 46.91 31.37
C GLN A 730 -0.87 47.96 30.90
N TRP A 731 -0.72 49.19 31.39
CA TRP A 731 -1.56 50.31 30.97
C TRP A 731 -1.33 50.64 29.50
N LEU A 732 -2.39 50.56 28.70
CA LEU A 732 -2.45 51.13 27.35
C LEU A 732 -2.75 52.64 27.47
N ASN A 733 -1.82 53.49 27.04
CA ASN A 733 -1.93 54.94 27.15
C ASN A 733 -2.27 55.59 25.81
N ILE A 734 -3.30 56.43 25.79
CA ILE A 734 -3.72 57.25 24.64
C ILE A 734 -3.77 58.72 25.07
N SER A 735 -3.29 59.62 24.23
CA SER A 735 -3.29 61.06 24.52
C SER A 735 -4.51 61.76 23.92
N LEU A 736 -5.02 62.76 24.64
CA LEU A 736 -6.03 63.70 24.16
C LEU A 736 -5.49 65.12 24.19
N ARG A 737 -5.89 65.94 23.22
CA ARG A 737 -5.70 67.38 23.26
C ARG A 737 -7.03 68.11 23.12
N VAL A 738 -7.42 68.84 24.14
CA VAL A 738 -8.68 69.61 24.17
C VAL A 738 -8.38 71.09 23.95
N ARG A 739 -9.07 71.71 23.00
CA ARG A 739 -9.02 73.15 22.73
C ARG A 739 -10.42 73.70 22.53
N THR A 740 -10.67 74.89 23.06
CA THR A 740 -11.89 75.65 22.81
C THR A 740 -11.63 76.68 21.72
N LEU A 741 -12.42 76.62 20.65
CA LEU A 741 -12.30 77.51 19.49
C LEU A 741 -13.54 78.39 19.39
N GLY A 742 -13.35 79.71 19.29
CA GLY A 742 -14.43 80.69 19.11
C GLY A 742 -15.06 80.68 17.71
N PRO A 743 -16.08 81.50 17.44
CA PRO A 743 -16.68 81.60 16.10
C PRO A 743 -15.73 82.25 15.08
N ARG A 744 -16.02 82.06 13.79
CA ARG A 744 -15.31 82.50 12.58
C ARG A 744 -14.09 81.64 12.22
N TYR A 745 -13.17 82.21 11.44
CA TYR A 745 -12.03 81.50 10.85
C TYR A 745 -10.93 81.21 11.87
N HIS A 746 -10.40 79.99 11.84
CA HIS A 746 -9.18 79.58 12.54
C HIS A 746 -8.24 78.91 11.56
N ILE A 747 -6.93 78.99 11.84
CA ILE A 747 -5.95 78.06 11.29
C ILE A 747 -5.61 77.04 12.37
N ILE A 748 -5.73 75.76 12.03
CA ILE A 748 -5.54 74.66 12.96
C ILE A 748 -4.54 73.65 12.42
N ALA A 749 -3.86 72.96 13.32
CA ALA A 749 -3.00 71.81 12.98
C ALA A 749 -3.15 70.75 14.05
N LEU A 750 -3.17 69.48 13.62
CA LEU A 750 -3.06 68.35 14.52
C LEU A 750 -1.68 68.38 15.21
N THR A 751 -1.68 68.00 16.47
CA THR A 751 -0.49 67.89 17.32
C THR A 751 -0.39 66.56 18.05
N LEU A 752 -1.40 65.71 17.91
CA LEU A 752 -1.28 64.30 18.18
C LEU A 752 -1.32 63.56 16.84
N LYS A 753 -0.51 62.51 16.71
CA LYS A 753 -0.59 61.59 15.59
C LYS A 753 -1.89 60.78 15.75
N PRO A 754 -2.86 60.88 14.82
CA PRO A 754 -4.14 60.20 14.95
C PRO A 754 -3.97 58.68 14.92
N VAL A 755 -4.97 57.98 15.46
CA VAL A 755 -5.08 56.52 15.34
C VAL A 755 -5.64 56.22 13.94
N GLY A 756 -4.80 55.68 13.05
CA GLY A 756 -5.16 55.47 11.64
C GLY A 756 -5.17 56.74 10.80
N THR A 757 -5.90 56.71 9.68
CA THR A 757 -6.10 57.87 8.78
C THR A 757 -7.17 58.80 9.35
N TYR A 758 -6.88 60.09 9.46
CA TYR A 758 -7.82 61.09 9.97
C TYR A 758 -8.20 62.07 8.87
N LYS A 759 -9.48 62.14 8.49
CA LYS A 759 -9.95 62.96 7.36
C LYS A 759 -10.67 64.22 7.79
N ALA A 760 -10.94 65.10 6.82
CA ALA A 760 -11.72 66.32 7.03
C ALA A 760 -13.14 66.01 7.57
N SER A 761 -13.73 64.88 7.17
CA SER A 761 -14.99 64.37 7.72
C SER A 761 -14.88 63.94 9.18
N ASP A 762 -13.76 63.37 9.61
CA ASP A 762 -13.54 62.99 11.02
C ASP A 762 -13.31 64.21 11.90
N LEU A 763 -12.61 65.23 11.39
CA LEU A 763 -12.54 66.54 12.02
C LEU A 763 -13.93 67.19 12.18
N ALA A 764 -14.78 67.06 11.16
CA ALA A 764 -16.16 67.54 11.21
C ALA A 764 -17.02 66.80 12.22
N LYS A 765 -16.87 65.47 12.33
CA LYS A 765 -17.52 64.68 13.38
C LYS A 765 -17.00 65.08 14.77
N ALA A 766 -15.70 65.31 14.92
CA ALA A 766 -15.08 65.64 16.19
C ALA A 766 -15.58 66.99 16.75
N ILE A 767 -15.62 68.03 15.91
CA ILE A 767 -16.09 69.37 16.29
C ILE A 767 -17.63 69.45 16.31
N GLY A 768 -18.30 68.67 15.47
CA GLY A 768 -19.75 68.65 15.34
C GLY A 768 -20.31 69.86 14.58
N SER A 769 -21.60 70.15 14.80
CA SER A 769 -22.40 71.06 13.98
C SER A 769 -21.91 72.52 13.91
N ALA A 770 -20.97 72.92 14.76
CA ALA A 770 -20.37 74.25 14.73
C ALA A 770 -19.46 74.45 13.50
N LEU A 771 -18.83 73.38 13.00
CA LEU A 771 -17.96 73.43 11.82
C LEU A 771 -18.79 73.52 10.54
N THR A 772 -18.48 74.50 9.71
CA THR A 772 -19.18 74.73 8.43
C THR A 772 -18.30 74.54 7.20
N GLY A 773 -16.98 74.44 7.39
CA GLY A 773 -16.04 74.19 6.29
C GLY A 773 -14.62 73.96 6.78
N VAL A 774 -13.87 73.17 6.02
CA VAL A 774 -12.44 72.89 6.17
C VAL A 774 -11.76 73.16 4.83
N TRP A 775 -10.69 73.94 4.81
CA TRP A 775 -9.92 74.28 3.62
C TRP A 775 -8.48 73.79 3.78
N LYS A 776 -8.04 72.97 2.83
CA LYS A 776 -6.65 72.56 2.64
C LYS A 776 -6.06 73.35 1.48
N TRP A 777 -4.88 73.94 1.67
CA TRP A 777 -4.11 74.45 0.55
C TRP A 777 -3.48 73.29 -0.22
N ASP A 778 -3.77 73.20 -1.51
CA ASP A 778 -3.09 72.29 -2.42
C ASP A 778 -1.95 73.05 -3.10
N ASP A 779 -0.72 72.67 -2.79
CA ASP A 779 0.50 73.31 -3.29
C ASP A 779 0.80 72.96 -4.75
N GLU A 780 0.35 71.81 -5.23
CA GLU A 780 0.48 71.44 -6.64
C GLU A 780 -0.53 72.20 -7.51
N GLU A 781 -1.79 72.25 -7.08
CA GLU A 781 -2.87 72.91 -7.83
C GLU A 781 -2.98 74.42 -7.54
N GLN A 782 -2.19 74.95 -6.60
CA GLN A 782 -2.18 76.34 -6.14
C GLN A 782 -3.59 76.88 -5.81
N LYS A 783 -4.43 76.04 -5.18
CA LYS A 783 -5.81 76.37 -4.84
C LYS A 783 -6.24 75.72 -3.53
N PHE A 784 -7.32 76.22 -2.93
CA PHE A 784 -7.92 75.55 -1.78
C PHE A 784 -8.83 74.40 -2.22
N ILE A 785 -8.64 73.24 -1.62
CA ILE A 785 -9.61 72.14 -1.60
C ILE A 785 -10.50 72.33 -0.38
N VAL A 786 -11.81 72.32 -0.60
CA VAL A 786 -12.80 72.62 0.43
C VAL A 786 -13.66 71.41 0.73
N TYR A 787 -13.71 71.03 1.99
CA TYR A 787 -14.67 70.09 2.54
C TYR A 787 -15.75 70.84 3.32
N ILE A 788 -17.00 70.72 2.90
CA ILE A 788 -18.17 71.27 3.57
C ILE A 788 -18.95 70.11 4.21
N PRO A 789 -19.04 70.03 5.55
CA PRO A 789 -19.75 68.95 6.23
C PRO A 789 -21.20 68.79 5.73
N GLY A 790 -21.57 67.57 5.35
CA GLY A 790 -22.91 67.25 4.84
C GLY A 790 -23.21 67.69 3.40
N VAL A 791 -22.24 68.30 2.69
CA VAL A 791 -22.41 68.77 1.30
C VAL A 791 -21.36 68.15 0.37
N SER A 792 -20.09 68.12 0.79
CA SER A 792 -18.99 67.57 -0.01
C SER A 792 -19.05 66.05 -0.10
N GLY A 793 -18.80 65.49 -1.29
CA GLY A 793 -18.62 64.06 -1.50
C GLY A 793 -17.24 63.55 -1.05
N SER A 794 -17.01 62.24 -1.19
CA SER A 794 -15.76 61.58 -0.76
C SER A 794 -14.52 62.08 -1.51
N GLU A 795 -14.68 62.64 -2.71
CA GLU A 795 -13.61 63.23 -3.52
C GLU A 795 -13.03 64.53 -2.95
N LYS A 796 -13.72 65.14 -1.98
CA LYS A 796 -13.25 66.32 -1.24
C LYS A 796 -12.92 66.01 0.22
N ASP A 797 -13.02 64.75 0.64
CA ASP A 797 -12.69 64.32 2.00
C ASP A 797 -11.20 63.95 2.11
N PHE A 798 -10.37 64.99 2.18
CA PHE A 798 -8.91 64.85 2.24
C PHE A 798 -8.41 64.50 3.64
N GLU A 799 -7.23 63.88 3.69
CA GLU A 799 -6.53 63.58 4.93
C GLU A 799 -6.02 64.85 5.63
N ILE A 800 -6.20 64.88 6.95
CA ILE A 800 -5.69 65.88 7.88
C ILE A 800 -4.42 65.33 8.52
N VAL A 801 -3.29 65.96 8.23
CA VAL A 801 -1.95 65.48 8.61
C VAL A 801 -1.41 66.28 9.79
N MET A 802 -0.74 65.58 10.72
CA MET A 802 -0.05 66.19 11.86
C MET A 802 0.94 67.27 11.41
N GLY A 803 0.88 68.44 12.05
CA GLY A 803 1.75 69.58 11.74
C GLY A 803 1.37 70.42 10.50
N VAL A 804 0.39 69.99 9.69
CA VAL A 804 -0.10 70.75 8.54
C VAL A 804 -1.22 71.70 8.97
N GLY A 805 -1.18 72.95 8.47
CA GLY A 805 -2.17 73.98 8.75
C GLY A 805 -3.40 73.87 7.84
N TYR A 806 -4.59 73.81 8.45
CA TYR A 806 -5.89 73.81 7.77
C TYR A 806 -6.71 74.99 8.23
N PHE A 807 -7.36 75.69 7.30
CA PHE A 807 -8.34 76.71 7.69
C PHE A 807 -9.66 76.03 8.00
N ILE A 808 -10.33 76.49 9.06
CA ILE A 808 -11.69 76.07 9.39
C ILE A 808 -12.56 77.29 9.67
N TYR A 809 -13.88 77.14 9.52
CA TYR A 809 -14.85 78.16 9.93
C TYR A 809 -15.88 77.55 10.88
N LEU A 810 -16.00 78.19 12.05
CA LEU A 810 -16.96 77.83 13.07
C LEU A 810 -18.10 78.87 13.14
N LYS A 811 -19.35 78.43 13.12
CA LYS A 811 -20.52 79.34 13.27
C LYS A 811 -20.79 79.74 14.73
N SER A 812 -20.27 78.97 15.68
CA SER A 812 -20.37 79.16 17.13
C SER A 812 -19.10 78.66 17.80
N GLU A 813 -18.91 78.96 19.09
CA GLU A 813 -17.87 78.31 19.88
C GLU A 813 -18.04 76.79 19.87
N ALA A 814 -16.93 76.05 19.80
CA ALA A 814 -16.91 74.60 19.87
C ALA A 814 -15.61 74.07 20.46
N LYS A 815 -15.68 72.89 21.06
CA LYS A 815 -14.48 72.15 21.44
C LYS A 815 -13.97 71.35 20.26
N TRP A 816 -12.66 71.42 20.07
CA TRP A 816 -11.94 70.54 19.20
C TRP A 816 -11.00 69.65 20.01
N ILE A 817 -11.23 68.35 19.91
CA ILE A 817 -10.50 67.33 20.65
C ILE A 817 -9.76 66.45 19.66
N GLU A 818 -8.46 66.31 19.88
CA GLU A 818 -7.63 65.30 19.21
C GLU A 818 -7.52 64.08 20.11
N VAL A 819 -7.48 62.89 19.51
CA VAL A 819 -7.14 61.64 20.19
C VAL A 819 -6.05 60.93 19.36
N GLY A 820 -5.01 60.46 20.03
CA GLY A 820 -3.86 59.89 19.32
C GLY A 820 -2.63 59.71 20.19
N TYR A 821 -1.48 59.62 19.53
CA TYR A 821 -0.17 59.49 20.16
C TYR A 821 0.58 60.82 20.14
N PRO A 822 1.42 61.11 21.16
CA PRO A 822 2.21 62.34 21.22
C PRO A 822 3.25 62.47 20.10
#